data_AF-A0A6J5DXU1-F1
#
_entry.id   AF-A0A6J5DXU1-F1
#
_cell.length_a   1.000
_cell.length_b   1.000
_cell.length_c   1.000
_cell.angle_alpha   90.00
_cell.angle_beta   90.00
_cell.angle_gamma   90.00
#
_symmetry.space_group_name_H-M   'P 1'
#
loop_
_entity.id
_entity.type
_entity.pdbx_description
1 polymer ?
#
loop_
_entity_poly.entity_id
_entity_poly.type
_entity_poly.pdbx_seq_one_letter_code
_entity_poly.pdbx_strand_id
1 'polypeptide(L)'
;MAVTLTANALKKLVEGFGFGTEQYNAIVSAAARSDFLAGELNAFGGSAWKFKVGLPDSGISTESDGNLISIDPSWKESSDAFATTLAHELGHALLPGGTGGSPANNPYQAIANGLSNEGVALVSEYIVAIQLGLTGGQAGHMHSDANSTLTQQLNALALSMGINVNSVLFGSVSAQTLANPSSTLVSAAGQFYGKLPPSIALNLTYSEFYADWWIVSHCGMDPNKVDWNKIQGPTITYTNTTTNGKQVCSIDTKAIPLKDGSWLMISGEISLSGAVTSTLFGANGQISEQAKFDYSGFKTQDIFFGANGKATQQYNFNLDHSYTKYDFSTDGSQTATVFGINGQITEYAKFNASGFKIEDTFYGQNGKATQQYTFNLDHSYIRYDFSADGSQTATLYGVSGQITEYAKFNSSGFKTQDTFYGTNGKTIQQYNFNLDHSYTKYDFSADGSQTATLYGVSGQMTEYAKFNASGFKTQDTFYGTNGKATQQYNFNLDHSYTKYDFSTDGSQTATLYGVSGQMTEYAKFNSSGFKTQDTVYGATGKATQQYNFNLDHSYTKYDFSADGSQTATLYGVSGQMTEYAQFNASGYKTQDIFYGANGKATQQYNFNLDHSYTKYDFSADGSQTATLVNASGQVTEYAKFNIYGSKMQDVYFGADGKATKQFDFNLDGSYASHVFNSDGSQIAALFGSSGQITEYAAFNAKGFKTQDIFYNPNGTAKQEFDFNLDNSYASHVFNGAQELVGVFGANNVIHDFYQFTSNSLTEHDFFDYFGRQIEADRYNSGGSLTGFTKFAYNNDGSYWSNSYDPTGHLTAQSKYSGDGLLLQNNAVYEGGHSGGYFVNAQLVWSIQM
;
A
#
# COMPACT_ATOMS: atom_id res chain seq x y z
N MET A 1 77.80 45.79 65.55
CA MET A 1 78.21 44.37 65.61
C MET A 1 78.35 43.92 64.18
N ALA A 2 79.50 43.38 63.79
CA ALA A 2 79.71 42.93 62.41
C ALA A 2 78.79 41.73 62.10
N VAL A 3 78.17 41.72 60.92
CA VAL A 3 77.30 40.63 60.46
C VAL A 3 78.16 39.43 60.08
N THR A 4 77.95 38.29 60.73
CA THR A 4 78.71 37.05 60.44
C THR A 4 77.96 36.17 59.44
N LEU A 5 78.69 35.55 58.51
CA LEU A 5 78.11 34.58 57.57
C LEU A 5 77.57 33.33 58.30
N THR A 6 76.38 32.91 57.92
CA THR A 6 75.71 31.70 58.41
C THR A 6 76.25 30.45 57.74
N ALA A 7 76.04 29.29 58.36
CA ALA A 7 76.43 28.00 57.78
C ALA A 7 75.78 27.74 56.41
N ASN A 8 74.54 28.19 56.20
CA ASN A 8 73.84 28.05 54.93
C ASN A 8 74.44 28.92 53.82
N ALA A 9 74.81 30.18 54.15
CA ALA A 9 75.51 31.06 53.22
C ALA A 9 76.85 30.45 52.78
N LEU A 10 77.66 29.99 53.75
CA LEU A 10 78.93 29.32 53.48
C LEU A 10 78.74 28.06 52.62
N LYS A 11 77.70 27.26 52.89
CA LYS A 11 77.37 26.07 52.09
C LYS A 11 77.07 26.44 50.63
N LYS A 12 76.22 27.44 50.36
CA LYS A 12 75.92 27.86 48.99
C LYS A 12 77.15 28.42 48.27
N LEU A 13 78.01 29.15 48.98
CA LEU A 13 79.29 29.61 48.42
C LEU A 13 80.20 28.44 48.06
N VAL A 14 80.26 27.38 48.88
CA VAL A 14 81.02 26.15 48.53
C VAL A 14 80.42 25.45 47.31
N GLU A 15 79.09 25.36 47.23
CA GLU A 15 78.41 24.75 46.08
C GLU A 15 78.63 25.53 44.78
N GLY A 16 78.65 26.87 44.84
CA GLY A 16 78.85 27.73 43.68
C GLY A 16 80.30 27.88 43.23
N PHE A 17 81.23 28.01 44.18
CA PHE A 17 82.61 28.43 43.90
C PHE A 17 83.67 27.42 44.31
N GLY A 18 83.31 26.35 45.04
CA GLY A 18 84.26 25.41 45.64
C GLY A 18 84.87 25.93 46.95
N PHE A 19 85.02 25.06 47.95
CA PHE A 19 85.61 25.44 49.24
C PHE A 19 87.09 25.81 49.07
N GLY A 20 87.47 26.99 49.59
CA GLY A 20 88.86 27.45 49.62
C GLY A 20 89.42 27.94 48.29
N THR A 21 88.60 28.08 47.24
CA THR A 21 89.00 28.74 45.99
C THR A 21 89.26 30.22 46.19
N GLU A 22 89.94 30.84 45.22
CA GLU A 22 90.25 32.28 45.25
C GLU A 22 88.97 33.12 45.37
N GLN A 23 87.95 32.80 44.57
CA GLN A 23 86.64 33.44 44.58
C GLN A 23 85.90 33.21 45.91
N TYR A 24 85.91 32.00 46.44
CA TYR A 24 85.30 31.70 47.75
C TYR A 24 85.94 32.53 48.87
N ASN A 25 87.27 32.54 48.95
CA ASN A 25 88.00 33.28 49.99
C ASN A 25 87.83 34.80 49.81
N ALA A 26 87.80 35.28 48.56
CA ALA A 26 87.54 36.67 48.21
C ALA A 26 86.17 37.14 48.74
N ILE A 27 85.11 36.39 48.45
CA ILE A 27 83.75 36.72 48.90
C ILE A 27 83.66 36.70 50.43
N VAL A 28 84.23 35.69 51.09
CA VAL A 28 84.24 35.59 52.56
C VAL A 28 84.98 36.78 53.19
N SER A 29 86.12 37.17 52.60
CA SER A 29 86.90 38.34 53.03
C SER A 29 86.17 39.67 52.80
N ALA A 30 85.49 39.81 51.66
CA ALA A 30 84.67 40.97 51.35
C ALA A 30 83.45 41.07 52.30
N ALA A 31 82.76 39.96 52.56
CA ALA A 31 81.64 39.90 53.51
C ALA A 31 82.06 40.27 54.95
N ALA A 32 83.30 39.97 55.36
CA ALA A 32 83.82 40.40 56.66
C ALA A 32 84.06 41.92 56.75
N ARG A 33 84.16 42.61 55.61
CA ARG A 33 84.34 44.08 55.52
C ARG A 33 83.05 44.82 55.13
N SER A 34 82.07 44.14 54.54
CA SER A 34 80.77 44.69 54.15
C SER A 34 79.65 43.95 54.90
N ASP A 35 79.10 44.61 55.92
CA ASP A 35 77.94 44.09 56.66
C ASP A 35 76.71 43.91 55.76
N PHE A 36 76.61 44.69 54.67
CA PHE A 36 75.55 44.54 53.67
C PHE A 36 75.72 43.23 52.87
N LEU A 37 76.90 42.98 52.31
CA LEU A 37 77.18 41.75 51.54
C LEU A 37 77.03 40.50 52.41
N ALA A 38 77.49 40.53 53.67
CA ALA A 38 77.28 39.43 54.60
C ALA A 38 75.78 39.16 54.85
N GLY A 39 74.98 40.22 54.93
CA GLY A 39 73.53 40.13 55.04
C GLY A 39 72.86 39.55 53.79
N GLU A 40 73.27 39.97 52.59
CA GLU A 40 72.77 39.43 51.32
C GLU A 40 73.08 37.95 51.18
N LEU A 41 74.33 37.55 51.44
CA LEU A 41 74.74 36.14 51.38
C LEU A 41 74.00 35.28 52.40
N ASN A 42 73.68 35.82 53.58
CA ASN A 42 72.84 35.15 54.56
C ASN A 42 71.41 34.96 54.10
N ALA A 43 70.80 35.99 53.50
CA ALA A 43 69.48 35.90 52.90
C ALA A 43 69.45 34.94 51.72
N PHE A 44 70.48 34.98 50.86
CA PHE A 44 70.69 33.99 49.79
C PHE A 44 70.78 32.58 50.36
N GLY A 45 71.59 32.37 51.41
CA GLY A 45 71.71 31.10 52.11
C GLY A 45 70.38 30.50 52.57
N GLY A 46 69.44 31.36 52.97
CA GLY A 46 68.09 30.96 53.41
C GLY A 46 67.03 30.82 52.30
N SER A 47 67.32 31.22 51.05
CA SER A 47 66.34 31.22 49.96
C SER A 47 66.37 29.93 49.12
N ALA A 48 65.50 29.84 48.09
CA ALA A 48 65.54 28.76 47.10
C ALA A 48 66.66 28.93 46.05
N TRP A 49 67.30 30.11 45.99
CA TRP A 49 68.27 30.46 44.96
C TRP A 49 69.57 29.67 45.05
N LYS A 50 70.25 29.46 43.92
CA LYS A 50 71.51 28.71 43.86
C LYS A 50 72.50 29.36 42.91
N PHE A 51 73.78 29.18 43.20
CA PHE A 51 74.83 29.47 42.23
C PHE A 51 74.95 28.31 41.24
N LYS A 52 75.26 28.63 39.99
CA LYS A 52 75.52 27.68 38.92
C LYS A 52 76.77 28.12 38.17
N VAL A 53 77.65 27.18 37.85
CA VAL A 53 78.77 27.46 36.93
C VAL A 53 78.20 27.55 35.52
N GLY A 54 78.36 28.73 34.91
CA GLY A 54 77.93 29.04 33.55
C GLY A 54 78.84 28.43 32.48
N LEU A 55 78.57 28.77 31.22
CA LEU A 55 79.47 28.42 30.11
C LEU A 55 80.60 29.46 30.05
N PRO A 56 81.81 29.10 29.57
CA PRO A 56 82.83 30.08 29.25
C PRO A 56 82.27 31.17 28.34
N ASP A 57 82.65 32.43 28.59
CA ASP A 57 82.22 33.64 27.91
C ASP A 57 80.70 33.96 28.03
N SER A 58 79.95 33.31 28.93
CA SER A 58 78.53 33.61 29.15
C SER A 58 78.28 34.86 29.98
N GLY A 59 79.32 35.42 30.61
CA GLY A 59 79.16 36.45 31.64
C GLY A 59 78.45 35.96 32.90
N ILE A 60 78.10 36.90 33.77
CA ILE A 60 77.36 36.64 35.00
C ILE A 60 75.91 37.07 34.80
N SER A 61 74.96 36.26 35.26
CA SER A 61 73.53 36.53 35.04
C SER A 61 72.64 35.90 36.10
N THR A 62 71.52 36.56 36.40
CA THR A 62 70.45 36.05 37.27
C THR A 62 69.26 35.54 36.45
N GLU A 63 68.86 34.29 36.69
CA GLU A 63 67.69 33.62 36.09
C GLU A 63 66.59 33.44 37.15
N SER A 64 65.54 34.27 37.09
CA SER A 64 64.42 34.23 38.04
C SER A 64 63.64 32.91 38.00
N ASP A 65 63.40 32.37 36.82
CA ASP A 65 62.53 31.19 36.64
C ASP A 65 63.18 29.91 37.20
N GLY A 66 64.52 29.86 37.22
CA GLY A 66 65.29 28.78 37.82
C GLY A 66 65.70 29.03 39.28
N ASN A 67 65.53 30.26 39.78
CA ASN A 67 66.21 30.77 40.98
C ASN A 67 67.73 30.52 40.91
N LEU A 68 68.38 30.90 39.81
CA LEU A 68 69.81 30.65 39.58
C LEU A 68 70.57 31.96 39.40
N ILE A 69 71.76 32.05 39.99
CA ILE A 69 72.79 33.01 39.59
C ILE A 69 73.86 32.20 38.87
N SER A 70 73.97 32.41 37.55
CA SER A 70 74.94 31.75 36.68
C SER A 70 76.22 32.58 36.61
N ILE A 71 77.37 31.93 36.82
CA ILE A 71 78.67 32.60 36.89
C ILE A 71 79.59 31.95 35.87
N ASP A 72 79.99 32.75 34.88
CA ASP A 72 80.96 32.34 33.88
C ASP A 72 82.32 32.00 34.53
N PRO A 73 82.81 30.75 34.37
CA PRO A 73 84.08 30.33 34.96
C PRO A 73 85.31 31.04 34.38
N SER A 74 85.17 31.71 33.22
CA SER A 74 86.22 32.49 32.57
C SER A 74 86.23 33.97 32.96
N TRP A 75 85.24 34.42 33.74
CA TRP A 75 85.14 35.79 34.24
C TRP A 75 86.31 36.16 35.17
N LYS A 76 86.98 37.29 34.92
CA LYS A 76 88.20 37.69 35.64
C LYS A 76 88.14 39.13 36.14
N GLU A 77 88.12 39.27 37.46
CA GLU A 77 88.14 40.56 38.16
C GLU A 77 88.97 40.46 39.44
N SER A 78 89.28 41.61 40.07
CA SER A 78 89.88 41.59 41.41
C SER A 78 88.87 41.04 42.43
N SER A 79 89.37 40.47 43.54
CA SER A 79 88.53 39.89 44.59
C SER A 79 87.42 40.82 45.10
N ASP A 80 87.73 42.11 45.28
CA ASP A 80 86.78 43.11 45.77
C ASP A 80 85.80 43.55 44.69
N ALA A 81 86.26 43.67 43.43
CA ALA A 81 85.38 43.96 42.30
C ALA A 81 84.39 42.80 42.05
N PHE A 82 84.88 41.56 42.09
CA PHE A 82 84.03 40.38 41.95
C PHE A 82 82.97 40.29 43.06
N ALA A 83 83.31 40.68 44.30
CA ALA A 83 82.35 40.75 45.39
C ALA A 83 81.24 41.78 45.13
N THR A 84 81.55 42.90 44.46
CA THR A 84 80.53 43.86 44.01
C THR A 84 79.68 43.31 42.87
N THR A 85 80.28 42.63 41.88
CA THR A 85 79.56 41.95 40.80
C THR A 85 78.62 40.88 41.34
N LEU A 86 79.04 40.15 42.37
CA LEU A 86 78.16 39.19 43.04
C LEU A 86 77.01 39.89 43.80
N ALA A 87 77.29 41.02 44.47
CA ALA A 87 76.26 41.82 45.14
C ALA A 87 75.20 42.32 44.14
N HIS A 88 75.61 42.70 42.93
CA HIS A 88 74.70 43.05 41.83
C HIS A 88 73.68 41.92 41.57
N GLU A 89 74.15 40.71 41.30
CA GLU A 89 73.28 39.56 41.03
C GLU A 89 72.43 39.15 42.25
N LEU A 90 72.99 39.26 43.45
CA LEU A 90 72.24 39.04 44.68
C LEU A 90 71.14 40.10 44.84
N GLY A 91 71.38 41.32 44.39
CA GLY A 91 70.39 42.39 44.31
C GLY A 91 69.21 42.01 43.42
N HIS A 92 69.45 41.43 42.24
CA HIS A 92 68.37 40.86 41.41
C HIS A 92 67.57 39.80 42.18
N ALA A 93 68.26 38.83 42.79
CA ALA A 93 67.63 37.68 43.43
C ALA A 93 66.87 38.00 44.72
N LEU A 94 67.30 39.00 45.48
CA LEU A 94 66.89 39.17 46.90
C LEU A 94 66.21 40.49 47.19
N LEU A 95 66.44 41.55 46.41
CA LEU A 95 65.87 42.86 46.69
C LEU A 95 64.51 43.03 45.99
N PRO A 96 63.53 43.71 46.62
CA PRO A 96 62.24 43.98 46.00
C PRO A 96 62.41 44.72 44.68
N GLY A 97 61.88 44.15 43.59
CA GLY A 97 62.03 44.67 42.23
C GLY A 97 63.33 44.28 41.53
N GLY A 98 64.18 43.43 42.12
CA GLY A 98 65.37 42.89 41.46
C GLY A 98 65.05 41.86 40.36
N THR A 99 63.93 41.15 40.48
CA THR A 99 63.35 40.30 39.42
C THR A 99 61.82 40.41 39.47
N GLY A 100 61.17 40.60 38.32
CA GLY A 100 59.70 40.51 38.22
C GLY A 100 58.91 41.80 38.47
N GLY A 101 59.27 42.90 37.80
CA GLY A 101 58.39 44.07 37.68
C GLY A 101 57.00 43.73 37.10
N SER A 102 56.04 44.66 37.23
CA SER A 102 54.67 44.49 36.67
C SER A 102 54.73 44.07 35.21
N PRO A 103 53.87 43.15 34.72
CA PRO A 103 53.86 42.76 33.31
C PRO A 103 53.86 43.99 32.39
N ALA A 104 54.86 44.07 31.51
CA ALA A 104 54.97 45.18 30.57
C ALA A 104 53.93 45.00 29.46
N ASN A 105 53.15 46.06 29.20
CA ASN A 105 52.14 46.08 28.13
C ASN A 105 52.62 46.85 26.88
N ASN A 106 53.82 47.43 26.93
CA ASN A 106 54.47 48.09 25.80
C ASN A 106 55.99 48.14 26.00
N PRO A 107 56.79 48.43 24.96
CA PRO A 107 58.25 48.44 25.05
C PRO A 107 58.81 49.42 26.09
N TYR A 108 58.17 50.57 26.30
CA TYR A 108 58.62 51.54 27.31
C TYR A 108 58.44 51.03 28.74
N GLN A 109 57.36 50.29 29.01
CA GLN A 109 57.17 49.62 30.29
C GLN A 109 58.19 48.49 30.47
N ALA A 110 58.52 47.75 29.40
CA ALA A 110 59.56 46.73 29.44
C ALA A 110 60.93 47.34 29.77
N ILE A 111 61.27 48.46 29.14
CA ILE A 111 62.46 49.26 29.49
C ILE A 111 62.39 49.70 30.94
N ALA A 112 61.31 50.35 31.37
CA ALA A 112 61.21 50.87 32.73
C ALA A 112 61.37 49.77 33.78
N ASN A 113 60.77 48.59 33.55
CA ASN A 113 60.93 47.43 34.41
C ASN A 113 62.36 46.90 34.39
N GLY A 114 62.95 46.70 33.21
CA GLY A 114 64.32 46.24 33.06
C GLY A 114 65.32 47.18 33.76
N LEU A 115 65.24 48.48 33.47
CA LEU A 115 66.08 49.50 34.11
C LEU A 115 65.85 49.60 35.62
N SER A 116 64.63 49.38 36.10
CA SER A 116 64.36 49.34 37.54
C SER A 116 65.01 48.11 38.18
N ASN A 117 64.90 46.94 37.55
CA ASN A 117 65.56 45.70 38.02
C ASN A 117 67.09 45.89 38.09
N GLU A 118 67.70 46.39 37.02
CA GLU A 118 69.14 46.70 36.95
C GLU A 118 69.52 47.79 37.96
N GLY A 119 68.68 48.79 38.14
CA GLY A 119 68.90 49.86 39.10
C GLY A 119 68.90 49.34 40.54
N VAL A 120 68.04 48.38 40.88
CA VAL A 120 68.02 47.72 42.20
C VAL A 120 69.31 46.91 42.42
N ALA A 121 69.70 46.13 41.42
CA ALA A 121 70.95 45.35 41.44
C ALA A 121 72.18 46.24 41.61
N LEU A 122 72.26 47.32 40.83
CA LEU A 122 73.33 48.31 40.94
C LEU A 122 73.36 49.04 42.28
N VAL A 123 72.20 49.29 42.91
CA VAL A 123 72.19 49.90 44.25
C VAL A 123 72.76 48.94 45.28
N SER A 124 72.54 47.63 45.15
CA SER A 124 73.24 46.64 45.97
C SER A 124 74.75 46.70 45.74
N GLU A 125 75.17 46.62 44.47
CA GLU A 125 76.57 46.73 44.07
C GLU A 125 77.24 47.98 44.67
N TYR A 126 76.56 49.12 44.57
CA TYR A 126 76.99 50.40 45.11
C TYR A 126 77.17 50.38 46.63
N ILE A 127 76.20 49.85 47.39
CA ILE A 127 76.31 49.80 48.86
C ILE A 127 77.54 48.96 49.27
N VAL A 128 77.73 47.81 48.64
CA VAL A 128 78.87 46.93 48.89
C VAL A 128 80.18 47.62 48.48
N ALA A 129 80.22 48.26 47.32
CA ALA A 129 81.38 49.01 46.84
C ALA A 129 81.83 50.10 47.83
N ILE A 130 80.88 50.88 48.37
CA ILE A 130 81.18 51.91 49.38
C ILE A 130 81.77 51.29 50.65
N GLN A 131 81.19 50.20 51.15
CA GLN A 131 81.67 49.51 52.36
C GLN A 131 83.05 48.88 52.19
N LEU A 132 83.38 48.45 50.97
CA LEU A 132 84.72 47.94 50.62
C LEU A 132 85.73 49.06 50.32
N GLY A 133 85.29 50.31 50.22
CA GLY A 133 86.14 51.48 49.92
C GLY A 133 86.36 51.74 48.43
N LEU A 134 85.58 51.12 47.55
CA LEU A 134 85.70 51.19 46.08
C LEU A 134 84.98 52.43 45.52
N THR A 135 85.50 53.63 45.80
CA THR A 135 84.91 54.91 45.33
C THR A 135 85.66 55.56 44.16
N GLY A 136 86.77 54.97 43.73
CA GLY A 136 87.71 55.51 42.73
C GLY A 136 89.10 55.80 43.30
N GLY A 137 90.11 55.89 42.44
CA GLY A 137 91.52 56.07 42.83
C GLY A 137 92.26 54.74 43.02
N GLN A 138 93.23 54.65 43.94
CA GLN A 138 94.02 53.41 44.12
C GLN A 138 93.22 52.24 44.72
N ALA A 139 92.08 52.50 45.36
CA ALA A 139 91.19 51.46 45.89
C ALA A 139 90.42 50.73 44.78
N GLY A 140 90.37 51.26 43.55
CA GLY A 140 89.59 50.72 42.44
C GLY A 140 88.18 51.31 42.36
N HIS A 141 87.36 50.70 41.50
CA HIS A 141 86.02 51.14 41.14
C HIS A 141 85.02 49.98 41.34
N MET A 142 83.73 50.27 41.52
CA MET A 142 82.70 49.23 41.40
C MET A 142 82.62 48.72 39.96
N HIS A 143 82.27 47.44 39.79
CA HIS A 143 82.31 46.74 38.51
C HIS A 143 81.63 47.54 37.38
N SER A 144 80.41 47.99 37.63
CA SER A 144 79.56 48.63 36.64
C SER A 144 79.94 50.08 36.35
N ASP A 145 80.85 50.70 37.11
CA ASP A 145 81.21 52.13 37.00
C ASP A 145 82.72 52.36 37.07
N ALA A 146 83.43 51.82 36.07
CA ALA A 146 84.87 51.92 35.94
C ALA A 146 85.43 53.37 35.95
N ASN A 147 84.58 54.39 35.74
CA ASN A 147 84.96 55.80 35.72
C ASN A 147 84.50 56.58 36.97
N SER A 148 83.94 55.92 37.99
CA SER A 148 83.37 56.55 39.20
C SER A 148 82.31 57.63 38.95
N THR A 149 81.66 57.63 37.78
CA THR A 149 80.67 58.66 37.41
C THR A 149 79.34 58.40 38.11
N LEU A 150 78.86 57.16 38.09
CA LEU A 150 77.64 56.76 38.77
C LEU A 150 77.83 56.80 40.30
N THR A 151 78.97 56.32 40.80
CA THR A 151 79.30 56.23 42.22
C THR A 151 79.25 57.59 42.91
N GLN A 152 79.78 58.65 42.27
CA GLN A 152 79.69 60.01 42.79
C GLN A 152 78.24 60.52 42.84
N GLN A 153 77.47 60.23 41.80
CA GLN A 153 76.07 60.62 41.71
C GLN A 153 75.22 59.91 42.78
N LEU A 154 75.38 58.60 42.96
CA LEU A 154 74.66 57.82 43.97
C LEU A 154 75.06 58.25 45.40
N ASN A 155 76.34 58.59 45.64
CA ASN A 155 76.79 59.16 46.92
C ASN A 155 76.10 60.49 47.25
N ALA A 156 76.04 61.41 46.28
CA ALA A 156 75.36 62.69 46.47
C ALA A 156 73.86 62.49 46.78
N LEU A 157 73.20 61.56 46.09
CA LEU A 157 71.80 61.24 46.33
C LEU A 157 71.59 60.57 47.70
N ALA A 158 72.41 59.60 48.09
CA ALA A 158 72.31 58.95 49.41
C ALA A 158 72.52 59.94 50.56
N LEU A 159 73.50 60.85 50.41
CA LEU A 159 73.73 61.95 51.36
C LEU A 159 72.53 62.90 51.44
N SER A 160 71.89 63.22 50.32
CA SER A 160 70.68 64.06 50.31
C SER A 160 69.49 63.42 51.05
N MET A 161 69.47 62.08 51.16
CA MET A 161 68.50 61.32 51.95
C MET A 161 68.92 61.17 53.42
N GLY A 162 70.07 61.72 53.82
CA GLY A 162 70.62 61.58 55.17
C GLY A 162 71.14 60.18 55.50
N ILE A 163 71.42 59.35 54.48
CA ILE A 163 71.83 57.95 54.66
C ILE A 163 73.35 57.83 54.56
N ASN A 164 73.99 57.32 55.62
CA ASN A 164 75.40 56.93 55.61
C ASN A 164 75.56 55.51 55.07
N VAL A 165 75.95 55.39 53.80
CA VAL A 165 76.06 54.11 53.07
C VAL A 165 77.06 53.14 53.71
N ASN A 166 78.14 53.64 54.32
CA ASN A 166 79.15 52.83 55.02
C ASN A 166 78.58 52.00 56.18
N SER A 167 77.41 52.37 56.70
CA SER A 167 76.75 51.71 57.83
C SER A 167 75.42 51.04 57.47
N VAL A 168 75.07 50.95 56.19
CA VAL A 168 73.81 50.34 55.75
C VAL A 168 73.85 48.82 55.93
N LEU A 169 72.91 48.27 56.68
CA LEU A 169 72.74 46.83 56.87
C LEU A 169 71.71 46.28 55.88
N PHE A 170 71.91 45.07 55.36
CA PHE A 170 70.91 44.40 54.53
C PHE A 170 69.57 44.26 55.29
N GLY A 171 68.46 44.51 54.60
CA GLY A 171 67.11 44.47 55.18
C GLY A 171 66.76 45.64 56.11
N SER A 172 67.68 46.58 56.37
CA SER A 172 67.40 47.80 57.16
C SER A 172 66.47 48.77 56.42
N VAL A 173 65.85 49.71 57.15
CA VAL A 173 65.04 50.78 56.55
C VAL A 173 65.85 51.61 55.55
N SER A 174 67.13 51.89 55.86
CA SER A 174 68.02 52.60 54.95
C SER A 174 68.29 51.79 53.67
N ALA A 175 68.55 50.48 53.78
CA ALA A 175 68.69 49.60 52.62
C ALA A 175 67.42 49.57 51.76
N GLN A 176 66.26 49.39 52.39
CA GLN A 176 64.97 49.39 51.70
C GLN A 176 64.66 50.74 51.03
N THR A 177 65.09 51.86 51.64
CA THR A 177 64.90 53.20 51.06
C THR A 177 65.79 53.39 49.83
N LEU A 178 67.06 52.97 49.90
CA LEU A 178 67.99 53.06 48.79
C LEU A 178 67.56 52.16 47.62
N ALA A 179 67.24 50.89 47.91
CA ALA A 179 66.89 49.86 46.92
C ALA A 179 65.41 49.82 46.54
N ASN A 180 64.59 50.80 46.95
CA ASN A 180 63.18 50.85 46.53
C ASN A 180 63.13 51.07 45.00
N PRO A 181 62.38 50.26 44.21
CA PRO A 181 62.26 50.42 42.76
C PRO A 181 61.87 51.83 42.30
N SER A 182 61.12 52.55 43.14
CA SER A 182 60.66 53.93 42.89
C SER A 182 61.61 55.00 43.43
N SER A 183 62.78 54.63 43.99
CA SER A 183 63.74 55.59 44.54
C SER A 183 64.47 56.34 43.41
N THR A 184 64.86 57.58 43.69
CA THR A 184 65.72 58.35 42.77
C THR A 184 67.10 57.72 42.61
N LEU A 185 67.55 56.90 43.57
CA LEU A 185 68.80 56.14 43.50
C LEU A 185 68.71 55.03 42.45
N VAL A 186 67.67 54.20 42.53
CA VAL A 186 67.40 53.11 41.58
C VAL A 186 67.15 53.69 40.19
N SER A 187 66.41 54.78 40.08
CA SER A 187 66.18 55.44 38.78
C SER A 187 67.48 55.97 38.17
N ALA A 188 68.36 56.60 38.94
CA ALA A 188 69.66 57.07 38.46
C ALA A 188 70.59 55.91 38.06
N ALA A 189 70.64 54.85 38.87
CA ALA A 189 71.40 53.64 38.60
C ALA A 189 70.90 52.94 37.32
N GLY A 190 69.59 52.71 37.21
CA GLY A 190 68.95 52.14 36.04
C GLY A 190 69.17 52.95 34.76
N GLN A 191 69.08 54.28 34.83
CA GLN A 191 69.37 55.15 33.67
C GLN A 191 70.82 55.10 33.21
N PHE A 192 71.76 54.91 34.14
CA PHE A 192 73.16 54.75 33.80
C PHE A 192 73.39 53.39 33.12
N TYR A 193 72.90 52.31 33.72
CA TYR A 193 73.03 50.96 33.16
C TYR A 193 72.31 50.79 31.83
N GLY A 194 71.18 51.48 31.66
CA GLY A 194 70.39 51.48 30.43
C GLY A 194 71.13 51.96 29.18
N LYS A 195 72.32 52.58 29.34
CA LYS A 195 73.22 53.01 28.25
C LYS A 195 74.37 52.04 27.99
N LEU A 196 74.57 51.06 28.87
CA LEU A 196 75.59 50.03 28.71
C LEU A 196 75.03 48.88 27.85
N PRO A 197 75.90 48.14 27.14
CA PRO A 197 75.47 46.94 26.44
C PRO A 197 75.42 45.72 27.36
N PRO A 198 74.40 44.85 27.24
CA PRO A 198 74.40 43.55 27.92
C PRO A 198 75.42 42.61 27.27
N SER A 199 75.96 41.68 28.05
CA SER A 199 76.96 40.70 27.61
C SER A 199 76.50 39.84 26.42
N ILE A 200 75.21 39.57 26.33
CA ILE A 200 74.59 38.76 25.26
C ILE A 200 74.17 39.57 24.02
N ALA A 201 74.21 40.91 24.08
CA ALA A 201 73.83 41.79 22.97
C ALA A 201 74.75 43.02 22.93
N LEU A 202 76.05 42.79 22.64
CA LEU A 202 77.11 43.81 22.71
C LEU A 202 76.88 45.05 21.84
N ASN A 203 75.99 44.96 20.86
CA ASN A 203 75.68 46.02 19.90
C ASN A 203 74.37 46.77 20.21
N LEU A 204 73.71 46.44 21.32
CA LEU A 204 72.51 47.10 21.82
C LEU A 204 72.82 47.66 23.21
N THR A 205 72.14 48.73 23.59
CA THR A 205 72.05 49.14 25.00
C THR A 205 71.04 48.27 25.74
N TYR A 206 71.12 48.19 27.07
CA TYR A 206 70.08 47.51 27.88
C TYR A 206 68.67 48.06 27.59
N SER A 207 68.53 49.36 27.34
CA SER A 207 67.24 49.95 26.96
C SER A 207 66.71 49.40 25.62
N GLU A 208 67.57 49.28 24.62
CA GLU A 208 67.18 48.69 23.33
C GLU A 208 66.89 47.19 23.49
N PHE A 209 67.75 46.47 24.20
CA PHE A 209 67.60 45.04 24.45
C PHE A 209 66.28 44.69 25.14
N TYR A 210 65.88 45.42 26.20
CA TYR A 210 64.63 45.14 26.92
C TYR A 210 63.37 45.40 26.08
N ALA A 211 63.38 46.46 25.25
CA ALA A 211 62.30 46.72 24.32
C ALA A 211 62.22 45.63 23.24
N ASP A 212 63.35 45.29 22.63
CA ASP A 212 63.44 44.33 21.54
C ASP A 212 63.07 42.91 22.01
N TRP A 213 63.56 42.50 23.18
CA TRP A 213 63.22 41.23 23.82
C TRP A 213 61.72 41.10 24.05
N TRP A 214 61.10 42.16 24.58
CA TRP A 214 59.66 42.17 24.81
C TRP A 214 58.87 42.10 23.49
N ILE A 215 59.26 42.87 22.47
CA ILE A 215 58.61 42.84 21.14
C ILE A 215 58.66 41.45 20.53
N VAL A 216 59.84 40.81 20.55
CA VAL A 216 60.03 39.45 20.03
C VAL A 216 59.15 38.45 20.81
N SER A 217 59.19 38.51 22.14
CA SER A 217 58.39 37.65 23.02
C SER A 217 56.89 37.82 22.80
N HIS A 218 56.43 39.07 22.61
CA HIS A 218 55.01 39.40 22.42
C HIS A 218 54.47 38.87 21.08
N CYS A 219 55.35 38.64 20.11
CA CYS A 219 55.03 38.06 18.82
C CYS A 219 55.19 36.53 18.78
N GLY A 220 55.13 35.88 19.95
CA GLY A 220 55.17 34.42 20.06
C GLY A 220 56.51 33.78 19.70
N MET A 221 57.58 34.56 19.54
CA MET A 221 58.92 34.05 19.32
C MET A 221 59.67 34.00 20.65
N ASP A 222 60.31 32.87 20.95
CA ASP A 222 61.21 32.74 22.10
C ASP A 222 62.44 33.65 21.88
N PRO A 223 62.64 34.71 22.68
CA PRO A 223 63.76 35.63 22.52
C PRO A 223 65.13 34.94 22.64
N ASN A 224 65.21 33.77 23.28
CA ASN A 224 66.45 33.00 23.37
C ASN A 224 66.90 32.40 22.03
N LYS A 225 66.01 32.34 21.02
CA LYS A 225 66.34 31.90 19.67
C LYS A 225 66.96 33.01 18.82
N VAL A 226 66.85 34.27 19.24
CA VAL A 226 67.45 35.40 18.55
C VAL A 226 68.96 35.38 18.75
N ASP A 227 69.70 35.65 17.67
CA ASP A 227 71.14 35.87 17.71
C ASP A 227 71.44 37.35 18.01
N TRP A 228 71.27 37.72 19.27
CA TRP A 228 71.39 39.09 19.77
C TRP A 228 72.73 39.76 19.45
N ASN A 229 73.81 38.98 19.28
CA ASN A 229 75.13 39.48 18.89
C ASN A 229 75.19 39.96 17.43
N LYS A 230 74.30 39.47 16.56
CA LYS A 230 74.20 39.90 15.15
C LYS A 230 73.24 41.06 14.95
N ILE A 231 72.48 41.45 15.98
CA ILE A 231 71.64 42.63 15.92
C ILE A 231 72.53 43.87 15.96
N GLN A 232 72.27 44.81 15.06
CA GLN A 232 72.91 46.13 15.07
C GLN A 232 71.81 47.18 15.25
N GLY A 233 71.99 48.12 16.17
CA GLY A 233 71.01 49.19 16.38
C GLY A 233 70.75 50.02 15.11
N PRO A 234 69.52 50.55 14.90
CA PRO A 234 68.24 50.02 15.32
C PRO A 234 67.73 48.98 14.29
N THR A 235 67.64 47.71 14.71
CA THR A 235 67.03 46.61 13.93
C THR A 235 65.53 46.52 14.19
N ILE A 236 65.09 46.77 15.41
CA ILE A 236 63.69 46.92 15.79
C ILE A 236 63.45 48.39 16.11
N THR A 237 62.41 48.95 15.51
CA THR A 237 61.98 50.31 15.77
C THR A 237 60.53 50.28 16.25
N TYR A 238 60.23 51.11 17.24
CA TYR A 238 58.87 51.26 17.74
C TYR A 238 58.58 52.72 18.03
N THR A 239 57.34 53.15 17.78
CA THR A 239 56.89 54.51 18.05
C THR A 239 55.56 54.46 18.78
N ASN A 240 55.49 55.14 19.92
CA ASN A 240 54.22 55.36 20.60
C ASN A 240 53.55 56.61 20.04
N THR A 241 52.35 56.43 19.50
CA THR A 241 51.48 57.51 19.06
C THR A 241 50.14 57.42 19.78
N THR A 242 49.38 58.52 19.78
CA THR A 242 48.01 58.51 20.30
C THR A 242 47.06 58.64 19.12
N THR A 243 46.34 57.57 18.81
CA THR A 243 45.34 57.55 17.76
C THR A 243 43.96 57.45 18.41
N ASN A 244 43.09 58.43 18.16
CA ASN A 244 41.73 58.49 18.73
C ASN A 244 41.68 58.40 20.28
N GLY A 245 42.64 59.03 20.96
CA GLY A 245 42.71 59.03 22.43
C GLY A 245 43.20 57.72 23.05
N LYS A 246 43.61 56.73 22.24
CA LYS A 246 44.23 55.48 22.69
C LYS A 246 45.70 55.45 22.31
N GLN A 247 46.53 54.94 23.21
CA GLN A 247 47.95 54.73 22.96
C GLN A 247 48.12 53.56 21.97
N VAL A 248 48.86 53.80 20.89
CA VAL A 248 49.19 52.82 19.85
C VAL A 248 50.70 52.73 19.77
N CYS A 249 51.25 51.52 19.85
CA CYS A 249 52.67 51.27 19.64
C CYS A 249 52.86 50.64 18.26
N SER A 250 53.37 51.41 17.30
CA SER A 250 53.67 50.89 15.96
C SER A 250 55.08 50.29 15.97
N ILE A 251 55.21 49.04 15.52
CA ILE A 251 56.46 48.29 15.44
C ILE A 251 56.82 48.10 13.98
N ASP A 252 58.09 48.30 13.66
CA ASP A 252 58.69 47.96 12.36
C ASP A 252 60.11 47.43 12.57
N THR A 253 60.48 46.40 11.81
CA THR A 253 61.77 45.72 11.99
C THR A 253 62.46 45.45 10.67
N LYS A 254 63.79 45.49 10.73
CA LYS A 254 64.65 44.82 9.76
C LYS A 254 64.74 43.33 10.11
N ALA A 255 65.42 42.54 9.28
CA ALA A 255 65.65 41.12 9.53
C ALA A 255 66.30 40.88 10.90
N ILE A 256 65.57 40.26 11.83
CA ILE A 256 66.05 39.83 13.13
C ILE A 256 66.67 38.42 12.95
N PRO A 257 67.99 38.27 13.08
CA PRO A 257 68.65 36.98 12.87
C PRO A 257 68.35 36.00 14.01
N LEU A 258 68.08 34.75 13.67
CA LEU A 258 67.93 33.65 14.63
C LEU A 258 69.18 32.76 14.64
N LYS A 259 69.41 32.05 15.74
CA LYS A 259 70.60 31.20 15.97
C LYS A 259 70.73 30.04 14.98
N ASP A 260 69.63 29.60 14.35
CA ASP A 260 69.61 28.52 13.35
C ASP A 260 69.83 29.00 11.91
N GLY A 261 70.07 30.30 11.70
CA GLY A 261 70.27 30.91 10.39
C GLY A 261 68.98 31.37 9.69
N SER A 262 67.81 31.12 10.27
CA SER A 262 66.56 31.76 9.86
C SER A 262 66.48 33.21 10.36
N TRP A 263 65.49 33.97 9.90
CA TRP A 263 65.29 35.34 10.35
C TRP A 263 63.82 35.72 10.42
N LEU A 264 63.52 36.71 11.26
CA LEU A 264 62.17 37.16 11.58
C LEU A 264 61.99 38.62 11.16
N MET A 265 60.81 38.96 10.64
CA MET A 265 60.33 40.35 10.60
C MET A 265 59.05 40.47 11.41
N ILE A 266 58.98 41.51 12.22
CA ILE A 266 57.83 41.93 13.00
C ILE A 266 57.39 43.31 12.48
N SER A 267 56.11 43.48 12.21
CA SER A 267 55.55 44.80 11.86
C SER A 267 54.09 44.90 12.26
N GLY A 268 53.60 46.11 12.54
CA GLY A 268 52.18 46.36 12.83
C GLY A 268 51.97 47.24 14.05
N GLU A 269 50.80 47.14 14.67
CA GLU A 269 50.39 48.00 15.78
C GLU A 269 49.95 47.19 16.99
N ILE A 270 50.54 47.47 18.16
CA ILE A 270 50.04 47.00 19.45
C ILE A 270 49.02 48.02 19.96
N SER A 271 47.74 47.72 19.78
CA SER A 271 46.61 48.45 20.36
C SER A 271 45.38 47.56 20.40
N LEU A 272 44.35 47.95 21.17
CA LEU A 272 43.09 47.18 21.26
C LEU A 272 42.43 46.86 19.91
N SER A 273 42.75 47.62 18.86
CA SER A 273 42.25 47.41 17.48
C SER A 273 43.35 47.10 16.47
N GLY A 274 44.61 47.09 16.91
CA GLY A 274 45.78 46.77 16.09
C GLY A 274 46.14 45.29 16.17
N ALA A 275 46.96 44.85 15.23
CA ALA A 275 47.60 43.54 15.29
C ALA A 275 49.06 43.68 14.88
N VAL A 276 49.90 42.83 15.46
CA VAL A 276 51.29 42.69 15.07
C VAL A 276 51.42 41.44 14.22
N THR A 277 52.07 41.57 13.07
CA THR A 277 52.37 40.46 12.16
C THR A 277 53.82 40.06 12.30
N SER A 278 54.08 38.79 12.60
CA SER A 278 55.41 38.19 12.55
C SER A 278 55.54 37.33 11.29
N THR A 279 56.61 37.51 10.52
CA THR A 279 56.91 36.70 9.33
C THR A 279 58.26 36.03 9.51
N LEU A 280 58.26 34.70 9.57
CA LEU A 280 59.45 33.87 9.68
C LEU A 280 59.94 33.47 8.30
N PHE A 281 61.23 33.67 8.06
CA PHE A 281 61.92 33.31 6.83
C PHE A 281 62.95 32.23 7.12
N GLY A 282 62.92 31.15 6.34
CA GLY A 282 63.97 30.13 6.39
C GLY A 282 65.34 30.67 5.97
N ALA A 283 66.39 29.89 6.19
CA ALA A 283 67.77 30.26 5.81
C ALA A 283 67.94 30.54 4.30
N ASN A 284 67.03 30.04 3.45
CA ASN A 284 66.98 30.29 2.02
C ASN A 284 66.22 31.60 1.63
N GLY A 285 65.75 32.37 2.61
CA GLY A 285 65.01 33.62 2.41
C GLY A 285 63.54 33.43 2.01
N GLN A 286 63.02 32.20 1.98
CA GLN A 286 61.59 31.95 1.73
C GLN A 286 60.79 32.06 3.03
N ILE A 287 59.59 32.62 2.94
CA ILE A 287 58.65 32.65 4.06
C ILE A 287 58.25 31.22 4.39
N SER A 288 58.31 30.84 5.66
CA SER A 288 57.82 29.56 6.16
C SER A 288 56.54 29.70 6.97
N GLU A 289 56.41 30.79 7.72
CA GLU A 289 55.28 31.07 8.61
C GLU A 289 54.98 32.58 8.65
N GLN A 290 53.71 32.95 8.68
CA GLN A 290 53.26 34.29 9.01
C GLN A 290 52.13 34.21 10.03
N ALA A 291 52.33 34.84 11.19
CA ALA A 291 51.37 34.86 12.28
C ALA A 291 50.96 36.28 12.64
N LYS A 292 49.71 36.46 13.08
CA LYS A 292 49.20 37.72 13.62
C LYS A 292 48.84 37.57 15.08
N PHE A 293 49.19 38.58 15.86
CA PHE A 293 48.98 38.65 17.30
C PHE A 293 48.16 39.89 17.64
N ASP A 294 47.25 39.77 18.59
CA ASP A 294 46.56 40.92 19.17
C ASP A 294 47.42 41.63 20.23
N TYR A 295 46.89 42.68 20.85
CA TYR A 295 47.58 43.48 21.87
C TYR A 295 47.98 42.73 23.15
N SER A 296 47.43 41.54 23.37
CA SER A 296 47.76 40.69 24.53
C SER A 296 48.85 39.66 24.22
N GLY A 297 49.28 39.57 22.94
CA GLY A 297 50.15 38.52 22.44
C GLY A 297 49.40 37.24 22.07
N PHE A 298 48.06 37.26 22.01
CA PHE A 298 47.28 36.10 21.56
C PHE A 298 47.37 35.97 20.04
N LYS A 299 47.78 34.79 19.55
CA LYS A 299 47.88 34.48 18.13
C LYS A 299 46.47 34.35 17.54
N THR A 300 46.06 35.30 16.70
CA THR A 300 44.74 35.34 16.04
C THR A 300 44.73 34.69 14.67
N GLN A 301 45.89 34.63 14.00
CA GLN A 301 46.04 34.00 12.70
C GLN A 301 47.43 33.39 12.56
N ASP A 302 47.53 32.29 11.82
CA ASP A 302 48.78 31.63 11.47
C ASP A 302 48.70 31.07 10.06
N ILE A 303 49.72 31.30 9.23
CA ILE A 303 49.76 30.89 7.82
C ILE A 303 51.09 30.22 7.55
N PHE A 304 51.05 28.98 7.07
CA PHE A 304 52.23 28.21 6.67
C PHE A 304 52.39 28.23 5.16
N PHE A 305 53.62 28.35 4.70
CA PHE A 305 53.95 28.45 3.28
C PHE A 305 54.79 27.26 2.82
N GLY A 306 54.47 26.75 1.62
CA GLY A 306 55.28 25.73 0.96
C GLY A 306 56.50 26.32 0.25
N ALA A 307 57.38 25.46 -0.28
CA ALA A 307 58.60 25.86 -0.99
C ALA A 307 58.35 26.72 -2.25
N ASN A 308 57.12 26.76 -2.75
CA ASN A 308 56.69 27.61 -3.88
C ASN A 308 56.21 29.01 -3.44
N GLY A 309 56.29 29.34 -2.14
CA GLY A 309 55.83 30.61 -1.59
C GLY A 309 54.30 30.76 -1.49
N LYS A 310 53.53 29.70 -1.76
CA LYS A 310 52.07 29.71 -1.57
C LYS A 310 51.71 29.16 -0.19
N ALA A 311 50.64 29.69 0.39
CA ALA A 311 50.09 29.14 1.62
C ALA A 311 49.67 27.68 1.42
N THR A 312 50.03 26.81 2.35
CA THR A 312 49.60 25.41 2.40
C THR A 312 48.57 25.18 3.50
N GLN A 313 48.68 25.96 4.59
CA GLN A 313 47.75 25.91 5.71
C GLN A 313 47.52 27.32 6.26
N GLN A 314 46.32 27.56 6.78
CA GLN A 314 46.01 28.75 7.56
C GLN A 314 45.13 28.38 8.75
N TYR A 315 45.40 28.98 9.90
CA TYR A 315 44.61 28.87 11.12
C TYR A 315 44.11 30.26 11.48
N ASN A 316 42.81 30.38 11.75
CA ASN A 316 42.22 31.58 12.33
C ASN A 316 41.69 31.21 13.71
N PHE A 317 42.26 31.79 14.77
CA PHE A 317 41.96 31.46 16.16
C PHE A 317 41.04 32.49 16.78
N ASN A 318 40.09 32.03 17.59
CA ASN A 318 39.24 32.86 18.43
C ASN A 318 39.69 32.78 19.89
N LEU A 319 39.38 33.80 20.70
CA LEU A 319 39.74 33.84 22.12
C LEU A 319 39.14 32.69 22.96
N ASP A 320 38.05 32.07 22.49
CA ASP A 320 37.41 30.94 23.17
C ASP A 320 38.06 29.57 22.86
N HIS A 321 39.20 29.57 22.16
CA HIS A 321 39.93 28.40 21.66
C HIS A 321 39.27 27.66 20.49
N SER A 322 38.15 28.15 19.95
CA SER A 322 37.68 27.69 18.64
C SER A 322 38.58 28.23 17.53
N TYR A 323 38.68 27.49 16.42
CA TYR A 323 39.49 27.92 15.29
C TYR A 323 39.02 27.33 13.97
N THR A 324 39.34 28.02 12.88
CA THR A 324 39.14 27.50 11.52
C THR A 324 40.48 27.18 10.92
N LYS A 325 40.65 25.95 10.45
CA LYS A 325 41.80 25.48 9.68
C LYS A 325 41.45 25.46 8.20
N TYR A 326 42.28 26.09 7.38
CA TYR A 326 42.26 25.98 5.94
C TYR A 326 43.44 25.13 5.49
N ASP A 327 43.20 24.15 4.62
CA ASP A 327 44.25 23.44 3.89
C ASP A 327 44.13 23.81 2.41
N PHE A 328 45.23 24.30 1.82
CA PHE A 328 45.28 24.75 0.43
C PHE A 328 46.05 23.75 -0.43
N SER A 329 45.42 23.30 -1.50
CA SER A 329 46.03 22.44 -2.51
C SER A 329 46.83 23.26 -3.53
N THR A 330 47.76 22.61 -4.22
CA THR A 330 48.58 23.25 -5.26
C THR A 330 47.79 23.75 -6.47
N ASP A 331 46.64 23.13 -6.74
CA ASP A 331 45.73 23.49 -7.84
C ASP A 331 44.79 24.67 -7.51
N GLY A 332 44.85 25.19 -6.28
CA GLY A 332 43.99 26.27 -5.79
C GLY A 332 42.70 25.80 -5.11
N SER A 333 42.40 24.49 -5.10
CA SER A 333 41.32 23.96 -4.26
C SER A 333 41.68 24.07 -2.78
N GLN A 334 40.67 24.11 -1.91
CA GLN A 334 40.89 24.25 -0.48
C GLN A 334 39.81 23.56 0.35
N THR A 335 40.15 23.21 1.57
CA THR A 335 39.19 22.74 2.58
C THR A 335 39.20 23.69 3.77
N ALA A 336 38.03 23.95 4.36
CA ALA A 336 37.90 24.68 5.61
C ALA A 336 37.30 23.75 6.66
N THR A 337 37.97 23.61 7.80
CA THR A 337 37.52 22.81 8.95
C THR A 337 37.35 23.73 10.15
N VAL A 338 36.14 23.81 10.69
CA VAL A 338 35.84 24.59 11.89
C VAL A 338 35.90 23.67 13.09
N PHE A 339 36.72 24.04 14.08
CA PHE A 339 36.88 23.35 15.34
C PHE A 339 36.23 24.19 16.45
N GLY A 340 35.33 23.57 17.21
CA GLY A 340 34.72 24.20 18.38
C GLY A 340 35.67 24.30 19.57
N ILE A 341 35.20 24.88 20.68
CA ILE A 341 35.97 25.15 21.91
C ILE A 341 36.70 23.92 22.50
N ASN A 342 36.20 22.71 22.24
CA ASN A 342 36.79 21.45 22.73
C ASN A 342 37.73 20.79 21.70
N GLY A 343 38.03 21.45 20.59
CA GLY A 343 38.83 20.90 19.49
C GLY A 343 38.10 19.86 18.62
N GLN A 344 36.79 19.72 18.78
CA GLN A 344 35.94 18.86 17.95
C GLN A 344 35.52 19.58 16.66
N ILE A 345 35.45 18.86 15.55
CA ILE A 345 34.98 19.42 14.27
C ILE A 345 33.48 19.73 14.38
N THR A 346 33.07 20.92 13.97
CA THR A 346 31.66 21.34 13.89
C THR A 346 31.19 21.53 12.45
N GLU A 347 32.11 21.90 11.55
CA GLU A 347 31.84 22.11 10.13
C GLU A 347 33.08 21.71 9.30
N TYR A 348 32.86 21.13 8.13
CA TYR A 348 33.88 20.81 7.14
C TYR A 348 33.36 21.14 5.74
N ALA A 349 34.04 22.06 5.05
CA ALA A 349 33.67 22.49 3.71
C ALA A 349 34.81 22.25 2.71
N LYS A 350 34.46 21.84 1.49
CA LYS A 350 35.38 21.74 0.35
C LYS A 350 35.05 22.80 -0.69
N PHE A 351 36.08 23.40 -1.26
CA PHE A 351 35.98 24.39 -2.33
C PHE A 351 36.83 23.95 -3.51
N ASN A 352 36.32 24.16 -4.72
CA ASN A 352 37.10 23.94 -5.93
C ASN A 352 38.14 25.06 -6.15
N ALA A 353 38.94 24.95 -7.21
CA ALA A 353 39.99 25.92 -7.53
C ALA A 353 39.50 27.36 -7.83
N SER A 354 38.21 27.56 -8.11
CA SER A 354 37.61 28.89 -8.29
C SER A 354 37.01 29.45 -6.98
N GLY A 355 37.17 28.76 -5.86
CA GLY A 355 36.58 29.12 -4.57
C GLY A 355 35.08 28.82 -4.44
N PHE A 356 34.49 28.06 -5.36
CA PHE A 356 33.10 27.62 -5.26
C PHE A 356 33.00 26.44 -4.29
N LYS A 357 32.11 26.56 -3.30
CA LYS A 357 31.86 25.50 -2.30
C LYS A 357 31.18 24.32 -2.99
N ILE A 358 31.79 23.15 -2.96
CA ILE A 358 31.27 21.91 -3.58
C ILE A 358 30.71 20.93 -2.56
N GLU A 359 31.15 21.04 -1.30
CA GLU A 359 30.69 20.19 -0.19
C GLU A 359 30.67 21.00 1.10
N ASP A 360 29.69 20.73 1.95
CA ASP A 360 29.59 21.29 3.30
C ASP A 360 29.01 20.27 4.26
N THR A 361 29.69 19.97 5.36
CA THR A 361 29.29 18.92 6.31
C THR A 361 29.29 19.49 7.72
N PHE A 362 28.15 19.37 8.41
CA PHE A 362 27.99 19.79 9.80
C PHE A 362 28.04 18.57 10.70
N TYR A 363 28.69 18.72 11.86
CA TYR A 363 28.89 17.63 12.82
C TYR A 363 28.22 17.94 14.16
N GLY A 364 27.62 16.93 14.76
CA GLY A 364 27.10 16.99 16.12
C GLY A 364 28.19 16.82 17.18
N GLN A 365 27.82 16.96 18.46
CA GLN A 365 28.75 16.79 19.59
C GLN A 365 29.39 15.40 19.69
N ASN A 366 28.79 14.38 19.05
CA ASN A 366 29.32 13.02 18.99
C ASN A 366 30.33 12.79 17.85
N GLY A 367 30.69 13.84 17.11
CA GLY A 367 31.59 13.76 15.96
C GLY A 367 30.98 13.10 14.72
N LYS A 368 29.68 12.82 14.70
CA LYS A 368 28.97 12.32 13.52
C LYS A 368 28.36 13.46 12.73
N ALA A 369 28.33 13.32 11.40
CA ALA A 369 27.64 14.27 10.53
C ALA A 369 26.15 14.31 10.90
N THR A 370 25.57 15.51 10.97
CA THR A 370 24.14 15.76 11.13
C THR A 370 23.52 16.23 9.84
N GLN A 371 24.28 16.98 9.03
CA GLN A 371 23.87 17.49 7.73
C GLN A 371 25.06 17.46 6.77
N GLN A 372 24.80 17.19 5.50
CA GLN A 372 25.79 17.33 4.43
C GLN A 372 25.14 17.93 3.19
N TYR A 373 25.84 18.82 2.53
CA TYR A 373 25.44 19.45 1.28
C TYR A 373 26.45 19.10 0.21
N THR A 374 25.96 18.76 -0.99
CA THR A 374 26.77 18.58 -2.18
C THR A 374 26.25 19.53 -3.25
N PHE A 375 27.08 20.49 -3.66
CA PHE A 375 26.69 21.55 -4.58
C PHE A 375 27.21 21.26 -5.98
N ASN A 376 26.33 21.36 -6.97
CA ASN A 376 26.68 21.29 -8.37
C ASN A 376 26.99 22.70 -8.92
N LEU A 377 27.74 22.76 -10.02
CA LEU A 377 28.12 24.04 -10.64
C LEU A 377 26.94 24.82 -11.21
N ASP A 378 25.80 24.16 -11.48
CA ASP A 378 24.57 24.79 -11.97
C ASP A 378 23.70 25.37 -10.82
N HIS A 379 24.21 25.37 -9.59
CA HIS A 379 23.54 25.79 -8.34
C HIS A 379 22.45 24.83 -7.84
N SER A 380 22.22 23.68 -8.48
CA SER A 380 21.49 22.58 -7.84
C SER A 380 22.32 21.97 -6.71
N TYR A 381 21.67 21.37 -5.72
CA TYR A 381 22.38 20.74 -4.61
C TYR A 381 21.60 19.60 -3.99
N ILE A 382 22.32 18.66 -3.38
CA ILE A 382 21.75 17.60 -2.57
C ILE A 382 21.99 17.94 -1.11
N ARG A 383 20.94 17.92 -0.30
CA ARG A 383 21.01 17.99 1.16
C ARG A 383 20.76 16.61 1.74
N TYR A 384 21.71 16.14 2.53
CA TYR A 384 21.58 14.97 3.38
C TYR A 384 21.30 15.42 4.81
N ASP A 385 20.28 14.83 5.44
CA ASP A 385 20.03 14.95 6.88
C ASP A 385 20.23 13.57 7.52
N PHE A 386 21.11 13.49 8.52
CA PHE A 386 21.47 12.25 9.21
C PHE A 386 20.85 12.21 10.60
N SER A 387 20.15 11.12 10.90
CA SER A 387 19.59 10.85 12.21
C SER A 387 20.59 10.14 13.12
N ALA A 388 20.40 10.24 14.43
CA ALA A 388 21.28 9.62 15.42
C ALA A 388 21.34 8.08 15.33
N ASP A 389 20.28 7.44 14.82
CA ASP A 389 20.17 6.00 14.60
C ASP A 389 20.86 5.51 13.31
N GLY A 390 21.42 6.42 12.51
CA GLY A 390 22.06 6.16 11.23
C GLY A 390 21.12 6.20 10.02
N SER A 391 19.81 6.37 10.21
CA SER A 391 18.90 6.64 9.09
C SER A 391 19.17 8.03 8.50
N GLN A 392 18.86 8.22 7.22
CA GLN A 392 19.14 9.47 6.53
C GLN A 392 18.09 9.80 5.47
N THR A 393 17.98 11.08 5.15
CA THR A 393 17.18 11.57 4.03
C THR A 393 18.06 12.35 3.05
N ALA A 394 17.86 12.15 1.76
CA ALA A 394 18.51 12.93 0.71
C ALA A 394 17.46 13.75 -0.04
N THR A 395 17.65 15.06 -0.13
CA THR A 395 16.75 16.00 -0.82
C THR A 395 17.52 16.69 -1.93
N LEU A 396 17.12 16.47 -3.18
CA LEU A 396 17.69 17.16 -4.34
C LEU A 396 16.89 18.44 -4.61
N TYR A 397 17.60 19.56 -4.60
CA TYR A 397 17.08 20.87 -4.96
C TYR A 397 17.57 21.25 -6.35
N GLY A 398 16.65 21.57 -7.26
CA GLY A 398 16.95 22.05 -8.60
C GLY A 398 17.51 23.48 -8.61
N VAL A 399 17.86 23.97 -9.80
CA VAL A 399 18.52 25.29 -10.00
C VAL A 399 17.73 26.50 -9.48
N SER A 400 16.41 26.39 -9.33
CA SER A 400 15.56 27.45 -8.76
C SER A 400 15.16 27.21 -7.29
N GLY A 401 15.82 26.25 -6.61
CA GLY A 401 15.63 25.96 -5.19
C GLY A 401 14.39 25.13 -4.84
N GLN A 402 13.66 24.62 -5.83
CA GLN A 402 12.56 23.67 -5.67
C GLN A 402 13.08 22.25 -5.47
N ILE A 403 12.36 21.45 -4.70
CA ILE A 403 12.66 20.02 -4.55
C ILE A 403 12.28 19.30 -5.85
N THR A 404 13.17 18.46 -6.38
CA THR A 404 12.90 17.59 -7.54
C THR A 404 12.86 16.12 -7.17
N GLU A 405 13.60 15.73 -6.12
CA GLU A 405 13.65 14.35 -5.61
C GLU A 405 13.84 14.37 -4.08
N TYR A 406 13.19 13.43 -3.39
CA TYR A 406 13.33 13.21 -1.96
C TYR A 406 13.38 11.71 -1.67
N ALA A 407 14.47 11.24 -1.08
CA ALA A 407 14.68 9.84 -0.76
C ALA A 407 14.91 9.63 0.75
N LYS A 408 14.39 8.52 1.28
CA LYS A 408 14.65 8.06 2.65
C LYS A 408 15.46 6.77 2.63
N PHE A 409 16.37 6.65 3.58
CA PHE A 409 17.18 5.45 3.78
C PHE A 409 17.09 5.02 5.23
N ASN A 410 17.07 3.70 5.46
CA ASN A 410 17.18 3.16 6.82
C ASN A 410 18.64 3.23 7.32
N SER A 411 18.86 2.80 8.57
CA SER A 411 20.19 2.82 9.21
C SER A 411 21.26 1.93 8.56
N SER A 412 20.87 1.02 7.66
CA SER A 412 21.79 0.20 6.85
C SER A 412 22.11 0.81 5.48
N GLY A 413 21.56 1.98 5.17
CA GLY A 413 21.71 2.63 3.86
C GLY A 413 20.78 2.09 2.77
N PHE A 414 19.79 1.24 3.11
CA PHE A 414 18.79 0.76 2.15
C PHE A 414 17.73 1.84 1.92
N LYS A 415 17.49 2.19 0.65
CA LYS A 415 16.48 3.18 0.25
C LYS A 415 15.08 2.61 0.52
N THR A 416 14.31 3.24 1.40
CA THR A 416 12.95 2.81 1.77
C THR A 416 11.86 3.60 1.05
N GLN A 417 12.17 4.82 0.61
CA GLN A 417 11.25 5.69 -0.11
C GLN A 417 12.01 6.54 -1.13
N ASP A 418 11.39 6.79 -2.27
CA ASP A 418 11.87 7.72 -3.29
C ASP A 418 10.71 8.50 -3.90
N THR A 419 10.74 9.82 -3.85
CA THR A 419 9.63 10.69 -4.27
C THR A 419 10.13 11.73 -5.25
N PHE A 420 9.52 11.77 -6.43
CA PHE A 420 9.83 12.73 -7.49
C PHE A 420 8.78 13.83 -7.56
N TYR A 421 9.22 15.07 -7.72
CA TYR A 421 8.37 16.26 -7.77
C TYR A 421 8.42 16.91 -9.15
N GLY A 422 7.26 17.32 -9.64
CA GLY A 422 7.15 18.12 -10.85
C GLY A 422 7.53 19.58 -10.62
N THR A 423 7.56 20.37 -11.70
CA THR A 423 7.92 21.80 -11.65
C THR A 423 6.96 22.67 -10.82
N ASN A 424 5.75 22.17 -10.54
CA ASN A 424 4.75 22.81 -9.68
C ASN A 424 4.90 22.44 -8.19
N GLY A 425 5.94 21.69 -7.82
CA GLY A 425 6.18 21.22 -6.45
C GLY A 425 5.26 20.09 -6.00
N LYS A 426 4.41 19.54 -6.87
CA LYS A 426 3.58 18.37 -6.57
C LYS A 426 4.32 17.08 -6.89
N THR A 427 4.07 16.03 -6.10
CA THR A 427 4.57 14.68 -6.40
C THR A 427 4.02 14.21 -7.74
N ILE A 428 4.90 13.64 -8.57
CA ILE A 428 4.55 13.00 -9.85
C ILE A 428 4.75 11.49 -9.79
N GLN A 429 5.72 11.04 -8.98
CA GLN A 429 6.00 9.62 -8.77
C GLN A 429 6.47 9.39 -7.33
N GLN A 430 6.16 8.22 -6.79
CA GLN A 430 6.70 7.77 -5.51
C GLN A 430 6.94 6.27 -5.53
N TYR A 431 8.03 5.83 -4.93
CA TYR A 431 8.37 4.43 -4.72
C TYR A 431 8.47 4.17 -3.22
N ASN A 432 7.82 3.11 -2.75
CA ASN A 432 7.96 2.59 -1.39
C ASN A 432 8.60 1.20 -1.49
N PHE A 433 9.81 1.04 -0.96
CA PHE A 433 10.58 -0.19 -1.06
C PHE A 433 10.53 -0.97 0.26
N ASN A 434 10.27 -2.27 0.14
CA ASN A 434 10.34 -3.21 1.26
C ASN A 434 11.72 -3.88 1.29
N LEU A 435 12.11 -4.41 2.46
CA LEU A 435 13.41 -5.07 2.66
C LEU A 435 13.59 -6.34 1.82
N ASP A 436 12.49 -6.98 1.39
CA ASP A 436 12.51 -8.16 0.52
C ASP A 436 12.64 -7.83 -0.97
N HIS A 437 12.89 -6.55 -1.31
CA HIS A 437 12.98 -6.00 -2.67
C HIS A 437 11.64 -5.89 -3.42
N SER A 438 10.51 -6.24 -2.80
CA SER A 438 9.20 -5.82 -3.32
C SER A 438 9.03 -4.31 -3.15
N TYR A 439 8.22 -3.68 -4.02
CA TYR A 439 7.98 -2.25 -3.93
C TYR A 439 6.64 -1.84 -4.52
N THR A 440 6.11 -0.73 -4.03
CA THR A 440 4.94 -0.08 -4.62
C THR A 440 5.37 1.18 -5.35
N LYS A 441 5.01 1.27 -6.63
CA LYS A 441 5.15 2.48 -7.44
C LYS A 441 3.82 3.22 -7.50
N TYR A 442 3.84 4.50 -7.18
CA TYR A 442 2.73 5.43 -7.35
C TYR A 442 3.04 6.38 -8.50
N ASP A 443 2.10 6.53 -9.42
CA ASP A 443 2.14 7.58 -10.45
C ASP A 443 0.96 8.54 -10.21
N PHE A 444 1.25 9.83 -10.09
CA PHE A 444 0.29 10.87 -9.76
C PHE A 444 0.02 11.78 -10.97
N SER A 445 -1.25 11.97 -11.30
CA SER A 445 -1.71 12.88 -12.34
C SER A 445 -1.87 14.30 -11.82
N ALA A 446 -1.85 15.28 -12.72
CA ALA A 446 -2.00 16.69 -12.36
C ALA A 446 -3.36 17.04 -11.73
N ASP A 447 -4.41 16.26 -12.04
CA ASP A 447 -5.76 16.40 -11.50
C ASP A 447 -5.93 15.78 -10.09
N GLY A 448 -4.89 15.13 -9.56
CA GLY A 448 -4.91 14.44 -8.27
C GLY A 448 -5.31 12.97 -8.34
N SER A 449 -5.69 12.44 -9.51
CA SER A 449 -5.84 10.99 -9.69
C SER A 449 -4.48 10.29 -9.60
N GLN A 450 -4.48 9.00 -9.24
CA GLN A 450 -3.25 8.25 -9.06
C GLN A 450 -3.42 6.78 -9.42
N THR A 451 -2.31 6.14 -9.77
CA THR A 451 -2.22 4.69 -9.90
C THR A 451 -1.21 4.15 -8.90
N ALA A 452 -1.48 2.98 -8.32
CA ALA A 452 -0.57 2.26 -7.45
C ALA A 452 -0.29 0.88 -8.06
N THR A 453 0.98 0.59 -8.30
CA THR A 453 1.42 -0.69 -8.87
C THR A 453 2.33 -1.38 -7.87
N LEU A 454 1.93 -2.56 -7.39
CA LEU A 454 2.75 -3.39 -6.51
C LEU A 454 3.58 -4.37 -7.35
N TYR A 455 4.88 -4.39 -7.09
CA TYR A 455 5.84 -5.32 -7.68
C TYR A 455 6.36 -6.28 -6.62
N GLY A 456 6.31 -7.57 -6.91
CA GLY A 456 6.84 -8.63 -6.04
C GLY A 456 8.37 -8.68 -6.06
N VAL A 457 8.93 -9.62 -5.28
CA VAL A 457 10.39 -9.75 -5.05
C VAL A 457 11.23 -10.02 -6.31
N SER A 458 10.64 -10.54 -7.38
CA SER A 458 11.31 -10.73 -8.68
C SER A 458 10.98 -9.63 -9.71
N GLY A 459 10.39 -8.52 -9.27
CA GLY A 459 10.08 -7.37 -10.12
C GLY A 459 8.85 -7.55 -11.04
N GLN A 460 8.06 -8.60 -10.84
CA GLN A 460 6.78 -8.82 -11.53
C GLN A 460 5.66 -8.03 -10.85
N MET A 461 4.73 -7.48 -11.64
CA MET A 461 3.51 -6.85 -11.13
C MET A 461 2.62 -7.90 -10.45
N THR A 462 2.16 -7.62 -9.24
CA THR A 462 1.23 -8.48 -8.48
C THR A 462 -0.13 -7.83 -8.26
N GLU A 463 -0.18 -6.49 -8.24
CA GLU A 463 -1.39 -5.71 -8.07
C GLU A 463 -1.28 -4.38 -8.82
N TYR A 464 -2.39 -3.92 -9.40
CA TYR A 464 -2.53 -2.62 -10.06
C TYR A 464 -3.86 -1.99 -9.68
N ALA A 465 -3.80 -0.84 -9.01
CA ALA A 465 -4.97 -0.11 -8.57
C ALA A 465 -5.02 1.31 -9.17
N LYS A 466 -6.22 1.76 -9.54
CA LYS A 466 -6.49 3.15 -9.96
C LYS A 466 -7.36 3.86 -8.95
N PHE A 467 -7.06 5.13 -8.73
CA PHE A 467 -7.83 6.01 -7.85
C PHE A 467 -8.20 7.29 -8.60
N ASN A 468 -9.39 7.80 -8.35
CA ASN A 468 -9.80 9.10 -8.86
C ASN A 468 -9.17 10.25 -8.03
N ALA A 469 -9.45 11.50 -8.42
CA ALA A 469 -8.92 12.69 -7.76
C ALA A 469 -9.35 12.87 -6.28
N SER A 470 -10.40 12.19 -5.82
CA SER A 470 -10.82 12.20 -4.41
C SER A 470 -10.19 11.07 -3.59
N GLY A 471 -9.31 10.26 -4.19
CA GLY A 471 -8.70 9.08 -3.55
C GLY A 471 -9.60 7.85 -3.50
N PHE A 472 -10.75 7.84 -4.20
CA PHE A 472 -11.61 6.66 -4.29
C PHE A 472 -11.03 5.66 -5.29
N LYS A 473 -10.87 4.40 -4.88
CA LYS A 473 -10.37 3.31 -5.73
C LYS A 473 -11.42 2.97 -6.78
N THR A 474 -11.11 3.13 -8.07
CA THR A 474 -12.02 2.85 -9.20
C THR A 474 -11.73 1.52 -9.87
N GLN A 475 -10.50 1.02 -9.75
CA GLN A 475 -10.08 -0.27 -10.31
C GLN A 475 -9.06 -0.93 -9.39
N ASP A 476 -9.11 -2.26 -9.29
CA ASP A 476 -8.12 -3.08 -8.61
C ASP A 476 -7.91 -4.38 -9.37
N THR A 477 -6.69 -4.66 -9.84
CA THR A 477 -6.37 -5.85 -10.64
C THR A 477 -5.24 -6.61 -9.98
N PHE A 478 -5.45 -7.90 -9.70
CA PHE A 478 -4.45 -8.82 -9.16
C PHE A 478 -3.87 -9.68 -10.27
N TYR A 479 -2.56 -9.92 -10.21
CA TYR A 479 -1.81 -10.66 -11.21
C TYR A 479 -1.19 -11.92 -10.62
N GLY A 480 -1.25 -13.01 -11.38
CA GLY A 480 -0.55 -14.25 -11.06
C GLY A 480 0.95 -14.18 -11.40
N THR A 481 1.68 -15.24 -11.05
CA THR A 481 3.12 -15.36 -11.34
C THR A 481 3.47 -15.37 -12.83
N ASN A 482 2.50 -15.63 -13.70
CA ASN A 482 2.64 -15.58 -15.16
C ASN A 482 2.41 -14.17 -15.76
N GLY A 483 2.19 -13.14 -14.93
CA GLY A 483 1.93 -11.77 -15.36
C GLY A 483 0.53 -11.54 -15.95
N LYS A 484 -0.39 -12.52 -15.87
CA LYS A 484 -1.79 -12.36 -16.28
C LYS A 484 -2.66 -12.01 -15.08
N ALA A 485 -3.71 -11.22 -15.32
CA ALA A 485 -4.71 -10.92 -14.29
C ALA A 485 -5.39 -12.22 -13.83
N THR A 486 -5.57 -12.38 -12.53
CA THR A 486 -6.34 -13.47 -11.90
C THR A 486 -7.67 -12.95 -11.39
N GLN A 487 -7.71 -11.69 -10.95
CA GLN A 487 -8.91 -11.02 -10.46
C GLN A 487 -8.89 -9.54 -10.87
N GLN A 488 -10.05 -8.97 -11.13
CA GLN A 488 -10.20 -7.53 -11.31
C GLN A 488 -11.50 -7.03 -10.68
N TYR A 489 -11.44 -5.89 -10.04
CA TYR A 489 -12.58 -5.18 -9.49
C TYR A 489 -12.72 -3.84 -10.18
N ASN A 490 -13.92 -3.53 -10.67
CA ASN A 490 -14.28 -2.21 -11.18
C ASN A 490 -15.31 -1.61 -10.23
N PHE A 491 -14.96 -0.52 -9.55
CA PHE A 491 -15.79 0.11 -8.53
C PHE A 491 -16.46 1.37 -9.09
N ASN A 492 -17.76 1.50 -8.83
CA ASN A 492 -18.54 2.70 -9.09
C ASN A 492 -18.60 3.59 -7.85
N LEU A 493 -18.88 4.88 -8.04
CA LEU A 493 -18.96 5.87 -6.95
C LEU A 493 -20.08 5.59 -5.93
N ASP A 494 -21.11 4.85 -6.33
CA ASP A 494 -22.23 4.44 -5.47
C ASP A 494 -21.92 3.17 -4.64
N HIS A 495 -20.66 2.70 -4.66
CA HIS A 495 -20.15 1.49 -4.01
C HIS A 495 -20.63 0.17 -4.63
N SER A 496 -21.39 0.20 -5.74
CA SER A 496 -21.56 -0.99 -6.57
C SER A 496 -20.24 -1.34 -7.28
N TYR A 497 -20.03 -2.61 -7.61
CA TYR A 497 -18.82 -3.04 -8.30
C TYR A 497 -19.01 -4.30 -9.12
N THR A 498 -18.19 -4.46 -10.15
CA THR A 498 -18.08 -5.73 -10.89
C THR A 498 -16.77 -6.41 -10.52
N LYS A 499 -16.84 -7.67 -10.11
CA LYS A 499 -15.71 -8.55 -9.90
C LYS A 499 -15.54 -9.49 -11.09
N TYR A 500 -14.36 -9.53 -11.66
CA TYR A 500 -13.93 -10.49 -12.66
C TYR A 500 -12.98 -11.49 -12.02
N ASP A 501 -13.22 -12.79 -12.22
CA ASP A 501 -12.26 -13.84 -11.92
C ASP A 501 -11.81 -14.46 -13.26
N PHE A 502 -10.49 -14.51 -13.48
CA PHE A 502 -9.89 -14.99 -14.71
C PHE A 502 -9.17 -16.31 -14.46
N SER A 503 -9.50 -17.31 -15.26
CA SER A 503 -8.85 -18.62 -15.24
C SER A 503 -7.62 -18.64 -16.15
N THR A 504 -6.71 -19.58 -15.89
CA THR A 504 -5.46 -19.71 -16.67
C THR A 504 -5.67 -20.10 -18.13
N ASP A 505 -6.80 -20.74 -18.45
CA ASP A 505 -7.21 -21.12 -19.81
C ASP A 505 -7.83 -19.94 -20.60
N GLY A 506 -7.99 -18.76 -19.98
CA GLY A 506 -8.60 -17.57 -20.58
C GLY A 506 -10.12 -17.46 -20.37
N SER A 507 -10.77 -18.46 -19.79
CA SER A 507 -12.17 -18.36 -19.37
C SER A 507 -12.32 -17.40 -18.18
N GLN A 508 -13.50 -16.81 -18.00
CA GLN A 508 -13.72 -15.82 -16.96
C GLN A 508 -15.14 -15.83 -16.40
N THR A 509 -15.30 -15.35 -15.18
CA THR A 509 -16.60 -15.07 -14.58
C THR A 509 -16.71 -13.61 -14.20
N ALA A 510 -17.82 -12.96 -14.51
CA ALA A 510 -18.13 -11.60 -14.10
C ALA A 510 -19.29 -11.62 -13.10
N THR A 511 -19.09 -11.02 -11.93
CA THR A 511 -20.08 -10.94 -10.86
C THR A 511 -20.35 -9.48 -10.55
N LEU A 512 -21.59 -9.03 -10.74
CA LEU A 512 -22.02 -7.68 -10.42
C LEU A 512 -22.62 -7.63 -9.01
N TYR A 513 -22.15 -6.69 -8.20
CA TYR A 513 -22.63 -6.42 -6.86
C TYR A 513 -23.29 -5.04 -6.82
N GLY A 514 -24.51 -4.97 -6.28
CA GLY A 514 -25.25 -3.73 -6.08
C GLY A 514 -24.71 -2.90 -4.91
N VAL A 515 -25.31 -1.73 -4.68
CA VAL A 515 -24.88 -0.74 -3.68
C VAL A 515 -24.86 -1.25 -2.23
N SER A 516 -25.64 -2.28 -1.89
CA SER A 516 -25.65 -2.92 -0.57
C SER A 516 -24.81 -4.20 -0.50
N GLY A 517 -23.99 -4.47 -1.52
CA GLY A 517 -23.08 -5.62 -1.56
C GLY A 517 -23.74 -6.96 -1.91
N GLN A 518 -25.01 -6.96 -2.29
CA GLN A 518 -25.72 -8.14 -2.81
C GLN A 518 -25.35 -8.40 -4.28
N MET A 519 -25.27 -9.66 -4.67
CA MET A 519 -25.10 -10.05 -6.07
C MET A 519 -26.37 -9.71 -6.86
N THR A 520 -26.22 -9.06 -8.01
CA THR A 520 -27.33 -8.73 -8.93
C THR A 520 -27.24 -9.49 -10.26
N GLU A 521 -26.03 -9.86 -10.68
CA GLU A 521 -25.78 -10.62 -11.90
C GLU A 521 -24.53 -11.49 -11.76
N TYR A 522 -24.55 -12.67 -12.35
CA TYR A 522 -23.41 -13.59 -12.45
C TYR A 522 -23.34 -14.19 -13.85
N ALA A 523 -22.27 -13.89 -14.59
CA ALA A 523 -22.06 -14.36 -15.94
C ALA A 523 -20.78 -15.19 -16.06
N LYS A 524 -20.83 -16.29 -16.82
CA LYS A 524 -19.67 -17.11 -17.19
C LYS A 524 -19.35 -16.94 -18.67
N PHE A 525 -18.06 -16.92 -18.98
CA PHE A 525 -17.55 -16.84 -20.33
C PHE A 525 -16.51 -17.95 -20.56
N ASN A 526 -16.51 -18.54 -21.75
CA ASN A 526 -15.48 -19.48 -22.14
C ASN A 526 -14.16 -18.75 -22.51
N SER A 527 -13.13 -19.51 -22.89
CA SER A 527 -11.81 -18.99 -23.24
C SER A 527 -11.76 -18.12 -24.51
N SER A 528 -12.80 -18.13 -25.35
CA SER A 528 -12.94 -17.22 -26.49
C SER A 528 -13.72 -15.95 -26.17
N GLY A 529 -14.14 -15.75 -24.91
CA GLY A 529 -14.95 -14.63 -24.48
C GLY A 529 -16.44 -14.76 -24.81
N PHE A 530 -16.92 -15.94 -25.23
CA PHE A 530 -18.34 -16.20 -25.46
C PHE A 530 -19.06 -16.44 -24.13
N LYS A 531 -20.15 -15.71 -23.88
CA LYS A 531 -20.98 -15.86 -22.67
C LYS A 531 -21.71 -17.21 -22.71
N THR A 532 -21.43 -18.11 -21.77
CA THR A 532 -22.05 -19.45 -21.68
C THR A 532 -23.17 -19.51 -20.65
N GLN A 533 -23.17 -18.62 -19.67
CA GLN A 533 -24.19 -18.54 -18.63
C GLN A 533 -24.40 -17.09 -18.18
N ASP A 534 -25.63 -16.73 -17.85
CA ASP A 534 -26.01 -15.46 -17.25
C ASP A 534 -27.11 -15.68 -16.21
N THR A 535 -26.90 -15.31 -14.97
CA THR A 535 -27.88 -15.44 -13.89
C THR A 535 -28.15 -14.08 -13.29
N VAL A 536 -29.41 -13.64 -13.31
CA VAL A 536 -29.87 -12.38 -12.72
C VAL A 536 -30.49 -12.67 -11.36
N TYR A 537 -30.14 -11.85 -10.36
CA TYR A 537 -30.60 -11.97 -8.98
C TYR A 537 -31.52 -10.81 -8.62
N GLY A 538 -32.61 -11.12 -7.91
CA GLY A 538 -33.51 -10.12 -7.36
C GLY A 538 -32.96 -9.47 -6.08
N ALA A 539 -33.71 -8.52 -5.52
CA ALA A 539 -33.33 -7.78 -4.31
C ALA A 539 -33.10 -8.66 -3.07
N THR A 540 -33.63 -9.89 -3.05
CA THR A 540 -33.46 -10.86 -1.95
C THR A 540 -32.21 -11.72 -2.08
N GLY A 541 -31.40 -11.53 -3.13
CA GLY A 541 -30.22 -12.36 -3.43
C GLY A 541 -30.55 -13.74 -4.01
N LYS A 542 -31.81 -13.99 -4.38
CA LYS A 542 -32.23 -15.20 -5.10
C LYS A 542 -32.24 -14.96 -6.60
N ALA A 543 -31.88 -15.97 -7.39
CA ALA A 543 -31.97 -15.92 -8.84
C ALA A 543 -33.44 -15.70 -9.27
N THR A 544 -33.66 -14.79 -10.20
CA THR A 544 -34.97 -14.56 -10.84
C THR A 544 -34.97 -15.03 -12.28
N GLN A 545 -33.81 -14.99 -12.95
CA GLN A 545 -33.63 -15.47 -14.31
C GLN A 545 -32.27 -16.14 -14.46
N GLN A 546 -32.19 -17.15 -15.34
CA GLN A 546 -30.92 -17.71 -15.80
C GLN A 546 -30.98 -18.03 -17.28
N TYR A 547 -29.89 -17.78 -17.99
CA TYR A 547 -29.70 -18.12 -19.38
C TYR A 547 -28.51 -19.06 -19.49
N ASN A 548 -28.69 -20.19 -20.18
CA ASN A 548 -27.61 -21.09 -20.56
C ASN A 548 -27.46 -21.02 -22.08
N PHE A 549 -26.32 -20.51 -22.56
CA PHE A 549 -26.06 -20.29 -23.99
C PHE A 549 -25.19 -21.40 -24.55
N ASN A 550 -25.59 -21.92 -25.71
CA ASN A 550 -24.79 -22.86 -26.50
C ASN A 550 -23.99 -22.12 -27.57
N LEU A 551 -22.92 -22.74 -28.07
CA LEU A 551 -22.04 -22.15 -29.09
C LEU A 551 -22.74 -21.88 -30.43
N ASP A 552 -23.83 -22.59 -30.73
CA ASP A 552 -24.65 -22.39 -31.93
C ASP A 552 -25.67 -21.26 -31.79
N HIS A 553 -25.62 -20.49 -30.69
CA HIS A 553 -26.53 -19.39 -30.32
C HIS A 553 -27.93 -19.84 -29.88
N SER A 554 -28.21 -21.14 -29.79
CA SER A 554 -29.38 -21.61 -29.04
C SER A 554 -29.17 -21.37 -27.54
N TYR A 555 -30.26 -21.24 -26.78
CA TYR A 555 -30.16 -21.03 -25.33
C TYR A 555 -31.39 -21.52 -24.58
N THR A 556 -31.21 -21.87 -23.31
CA THR A 556 -32.32 -22.13 -22.38
C THR A 556 -32.46 -20.96 -21.43
N LYS A 557 -33.66 -20.39 -21.34
CA LYS A 557 -34.05 -19.39 -20.35
C LYS A 557 -34.81 -20.06 -19.23
N TYR A 558 -34.39 -19.82 -17.99
CA TYR A 558 -35.09 -20.20 -16.78
C TYR A 558 -35.67 -18.94 -16.14
N ASP A 559 -36.95 -18.95 -15.79
CA ASP A 559 -37.57 -17.94 -14.94
C ASP A 559 -37.93 -18.57 -13.60
N PHE A 560 -37.46 -17.99 -12.49
CA PHE A 560 -37.67 -18.50 -11.14
C PHE A 560 -38.67 -17.62 -10.38
N SER A 561 -39.71 -18.25 -9.85
CA SER A 561 -40.71 -17.59 -9.00
C SER A 561 -40.27 -17.55 -7.54
N ALA A 562 -40.83 -16.62 -6.77
CA ALA A 562 -40.51 -16.46 -5.34
C ALA A 562 -40.89 -17.68 -4.48
N ASP A 563 -41.88 -18.47 -4.91
CA ASP A 563 -42.34 -19.70 -4.25
C ASP A 563 -41.45 -20.93 -4.55
N GLY A 564 -40.45 -20.79 -5.41
CA GLY A 564 -39.57 -21.87 -5.85
C GLY A 564 -40.03 -22.60 -7.12
N SER A 565 -41.20 -22.28 -7.67
CA SER A 565 -41.59 -22.77 -9.00
C SER A 565 -40.71 -22.15 -10.08
N GLN A 566 -40.61 -22.81 -11.23
CA GLN A 566 -39.79 -22.33 -12.34
C GLN A 566 -40.36 -22.72 -13.69
N THR A 567 -40.03 -21.93 -14.72
CA THR A 567 -40.23 -22.30 -16.12
C THR A 567 -38.88 -22.46 -16.80
N ALA A 568 -38.77 -23.39 -17.75
CA ALA A 568 -37.62 -23.55 -18.62
C ALA A 568 -38.08 -23.45 -20.07
N THR A 569 -37.52 -22.48 -20.80
CA THR A 569 -37.87 -22.21 -22.20
C THR A 569 -36.63 -22.41 -23.06
N LEU A 570 -36.67 -23.36 -23.99
CA LEU A 570 -35.59 -23.59 -24.95
C LEU A 570 -35.83 -22.77 -26.22
N TYR A 571 -34.81 -22.03 -26.63
CA TYR A 571 -34.80 -21.26 -27.86
C TYR A 571 -33.78 -21.85 -28.83
N GLY A 572 -34.19 -22.10 -30.07
CA GLY A 572 -33.33 -22.59 -31.14
C GLY A 572 -32.39 -21.52 -31.70
N VAL A 573 -31.56 -21.91 -32.67
CA VAL A 573 -30.51 -21.06 -33.27
C VAL A 573 -31.02 -19.77 -33.96
N SER A 574 -32.29 -19.72 -34.37
CA SER A 574 -32.94 -18.53 -34.93
C SER A 574 -33.79 -17.75 -33.91
N GLY A 575 -33.68 -18.07 -32.62
CA GLY A 575 -34.38 -17.38 -31.53
C GLY A 575 -35.87 -17.76 -31.37
N GLN A 576 -36.34 -18.78 -32.07
CA GLN A 576 -37.67 -19.35 -31.91
C GLN A 576 -37.74 -20.28 -30.69
N MET A 577 -38.87 -20.30 -29.99
CA MET A 577 -39.14 -21.28 -28.93
C MET A 577 -39.28 -22.68 -29.54
N THR A 578 -38.61 -23.68 -28.97
CA THR A 578 -38.70 -25.09 -29.36
C THR A 578 -39.30 -25.97 -28.27
N GLU A 579 -39.15 -25.58 -27.01
CA GLU A 579 -39.71 -26.28 -25.84
C GLU A 579 -40.04 -25.29 -24.72
N TYR A 580 -41.13 -25.54 -24.00
CA TYR A 580 -41.54 -24.81 -22.82
C TYR A 580 -41.99 -25.79 -21.74
N ALA A 581 -41.28 -25.82 -20.62
CA ALA A 581 -41.59 -26.68 -19.47
C ALA A 581 -41.88 -25.85 -18.22
N GLN A 582 -42.88 -26.27 -17.44
CA GLN A 582 -43.20 -25.69 -16.13
C GLN A 582 -42.94 -26.70 -15.03
N PHE A 583 -42.42 -26.21 -13.90
CA PHE A 583 -42.14 -26.99 -12.71
C PHE A 583 -42.75 -26.32 -11.49
N ASN A 584 -43.33 -27.10 -10.60
CA ASN A 584 -43.81 -26.60 -9.32
C ASN A 584 -42.65 -26.33 -8.33
N ALA A 585 -42.97 -25.80 -7.15
CA ALA A 585 -41.99 -25.48 -6.11
C ALA A 585 -41.17 -26.67 -5.58
N SER A 586 -41.64 -27.91 -5.78
CA SER A 586 -40.90 -29.14 -5.43
C SER A 586 -39.98 -29.65 -6.56
N GLY A 587 -39.95 -28.96 -7.71
CA GLY A 587 -39.20 -29.37 -8.89
C GLY A 587 -39.89 -30.42 -9.76
N TYR A 588 -41.17 -30.72 -9.51
CA TYR A 588 -41.94 -31.64 -10.34
C TYR A 588 -42.43 -30.95 -11.60
N LYS A 589 -42.19 -31.54 -12.77
CA LYS A 589 -42.64 -31.02 -14.06
C LYS A 589 -44.17 -31.14 -14.16
N THR A 590 -44.89 -30.04 -14.30
CA THR A 590 -46.36 -30.01 -14.41
C THR A 590 -46.83 -29.83 -15.84
N GLN A 591 -46.01 -29.26 -16.71
CA GLN A 591 -46.31 -29.04 -18.12
C GLN A 591 -45.06 -29.13 -18.99
N ASP A 592 -45.21 -29.62 -20.21
CA ASP A 592 -44.18 -29.64 -21.25
C ASP A 592 -44.81 -29.40 -22.63
N ILE A 593 -44.34 -28.42 -23.39
CA ILE A 593 -44.87 -28.06 -24.71
C ILE A 593 -43.74 -28.01 -25.72
N PHE A 594 -43.87 -28.77 -26.81
CA PHE A 594 -42.91 -28.78 -27.92
C PHE A 594 -43.43 -27.95 -29.09
N TYR A 595 -42.58 -27.10 -29.66
CA TYR A 595 -42.94 -26.20 -30.75
C TYR A 595 -42.24 -26.59 -32.05
N GLY A 596 -42.98 -26.50 -33.15
CA GLY A 596 -42.44 -26.69 -34.50
C GLY A 596 -41.72 -25.45 -35.02
N ALA A 597 -41.09 -25.57 -36.20
CA ALA A 597 -40.37 -24.47 -36.84
C ALA A 597 -41.24 -23.22 -37.15
N ASN A 598 -42.56 -23.37 -37.16
CA ASN A 598 -43.53 -22.29 -37.36
C ASN A 598 -43.94 -21.58 -36.04
N GLY A 599 -43.35 -21.96 -34.90
CA GLY A 599 -43.68 -21.40 -33.59
C GLY A 599 -45.01 -21.88 -33.00
N LYS A 600 -45.67 -22.88 -33.59
CA LYS A 600 -46.89 -23.51 -33.04
C LYS A 600 -46.54 -24.76 -32.26
N ALA A 601 -47.34 -25.05 -31.22
CA ALA A 601 -47.23 -26.29 -30.47
C ALA A 601 -47.49 -27.50 -31.39
N THR A 602 -46.72 -28.56 -31.18
CA THR A 602 -46.83 -29.86 -31.88
C THR A 602 -47.19 -30.96 -30.89
N GLN A 603 -46.72 -30.85 -29.65
CA GLN A 603 -47.07 -31.73 -28.55
C GLN A 603 -47.20 -30.92 -27.26
N GLN A 604 -48.09 -31.35 -26.36
CA GLN A 604 -48.18 -30.84 -25.00
C GLN A 604 -48.44 -31.97 -24.03
N TYR A 605 -47.78 -31.96 -22.89
CA TYR A 605 -48.00 -32.89 -21.78
C TYR A 605 -48.44 -32.08 -20.57
N ASN A 606 -49.56 -32.46 -19.96
CA ASN A 606 -50.00 -31.95 -18.68
C ASN A 606 -49.87 -33.07 -17.64
N PHE A 607 -48.95 -32.92 -16.69
CA PHE A 607 -48.63 -33.95 -15.70
C PHE A 607 -49.35 -33.69 -14.37
N ASN A 608 -49.99 -34.72 -13.84
CA ASN A 608 -50.54 -34.73 -12.49
C ASN A 608 -49.49 -35.23 -11.50
N LEU A 609 -49.67 -34.93 -10.21
CA LEU A 609 -48.74 -35.33 -9.15
C LEU A 609 -48.65 -36.85 -8.91
N ASP A 610 -49.65 -37.61 -9.36
CA ASP A 610 -49.70 -39.07 -9.24
C ASP A 610 -48.96 -39.79 -10.40
N HIS A 611 -48.26 -39.04 -11.25
CA HIS A 611 -47.59 -39.51 -12.48
C HIS A 611 -48.53 -39.85 -13.65
N SER A 612 -49.85 -39.64 -13.51
CA SER A 612 -50.74 -39.62 -14.67
C SER A 612 -50.52 -38.35 -15.49
N TYR A 613 -50.85 -38.39 -16.79
CA TYR A 613 -50.72 -37.23 -17.66
C TYR A 613 -51.70 -37.26 -18.82
N THR A 614 -51.99 -36.08 -19.36
CA THR A 614 -52.65 -35.92 -20.65
C THR A 614 -51.64 -35.47 -21.69
N LYS A 615 -51.50 -36.24 -22.76
CA LYS A 615 -50.72 -35.87 -23.94
C LYS A 615 -51.65 -35.32 -25.02
N TYR A 616 -51.34 -34.13 -25.52
CA TYR A 616 -51.96 -33.55 -26.71
C TYR A 616 -50.97 -33.64 -27.87
N ASP A 617 -51.43 -34.13 -29.03
CA ASP A 617 -50.71 -34.01 -30.30
C ASP A 617 -51.47 -33.03 -31.19
N PHE A 618 -50.78 -32.00 -31.68
CA PHE A 618 -51.35 -30.95 -32.53
C PHE A 618 -50.89 -31.14 -33.98
N SER A 619 -51.86 -31.26 -34.88
CA SER A 619 -51.61 -31.33 -36.31
C SER A 619 -51.36 -29.94 -36.90
N ALA A 620 -50.66 -29.88 -38.03
CA ALA A 620 -50.39 -28.62 -38.73
C ALA A 620 -51.65 -27.89 -39.22
N ASP A 621 -52.76 -28.62 -39.44
CA ASP A 621 -54.06 -28.08 -39.84
C ASP A 621 -54.87 -27.48 -38.67
N GLY A 622 -54.42 -27.64 -37.43
CA GLY A 622 -55.10 -27.19 -36.22
C GLY A 622 -56.00 -28.24 -35.55
N SER A 623 -56.13 -29.44 -36.11
CA SER A 623 -56.74 -30.58 -35.41
C SER A 623 -55.84 -31.08 -34.28
N GLN A 624 -56.42 -31.77 -33.30
CA GLN A 624 -55.66 -32.30 -32.17
C GLN A 624 -56.20 -33.65 -31.68
N THR A 625 -55.33 -34.43 -31.05
CA THR A 625 -55.72 -35.59 -30.24
C THR A 625 -55.34 -35.36 -28.79
N ALA A 626 -56.10 -35.92 -27.85
CA ALA A 626 -55.80 -35.94 -26.43
C ALA A 626 -55.78 -37.39 -25.95
N THR A 627 -54.69 -37.81 -25.33
CA THR A 627 -54.50 -39.16 -24.78
C THR A 627 -54.28 -39.04 -23.28
N LEU A 628 -55.22 -39.54 -22.48
CA LEU A 628 -55.06 -39.64 -21.03
C LEU A 628 -54.36 -40.95 -20.69
N VAL A 629 -53.29 -40.83 -19.90
CA VAL A 629 -52.47 -41.95 -19.44
C VAL A 629 -52.48 -41.95 -17.91
N ASN A 630 -52.81 -43.09 -17.31
CA ASN A 630 -52.86 -43.23 -15.87
C ASN A 630 -51.45 -43.35 -15.25
N ALA A 631 -51.38 -43.37 -13.92
CA ALA A 631 -50.12 -43.49 -13.16
C ALA A 631 -49.29 -44.76 -13.46
N SER A 632 -49.90 -45.80 -14.04
CA SER A 632 -49.21 -47.05 -14.44
C SER A 632 -48.68 -47.03 -15.88
N GLY A 633 -48.90 -45.93 -16.61
CA GLY A 633 -48.50 -45.79 -18.02
C GLY A 633 -49.51 -46.38 -19.02
N GLN A 634 -50.73 -46.71 -18.60
CA GLN A 634 -51.78 -47.22 -19.49
C GLN A 634 -52.69 -46.10 -19.98
N VAL A 635 -53.07 -46.14 -21.26
CA VAL A 635 -54.07 -45.23 -21.84
C VAL A 635 -55.45 -45.56 -21.28
N THR A 636 -56.16 -44.57 -20.74
CA THR A 636 -57.54 -44.74 -20.22
C THR A 636 -58.58 -44.05 -21.09
N GLU A 637 -58.19 -42.99 -21.81
CA GLU A 637 -59.06 -42.25 -22.73
C GLU A 637 -58.24 -41.73 -23.92
N TYR A 638 -58.84 -41.75 -25.10
CA TYR A 638 -58.32 -41.15 -26.33
C TYR A 638 -59.42 -40.36 -27.01
N ALA A 639 -59.19 -39.07 -27.23
CA ALA A 639 -60.15 -38.19 -27.90
C ALA A 639 -59.52 -37.50 -29.12
N LYS A 640 -60.29 -37.35 -30.19
CA LYS A 640 -59.91 -36.62 -31.41
C LYS A 640 -60.78 -35.40 -31.57
N PHE A 641 -60.19 -34.27 -31.97
CA PHE A 641 -60.86 -33.00 -32.18
C PHE A 641 -60.59 -32.47 -33.58
N ASN A 642 -61.56 -31.74 -34.15
CA ASN A 642 -61.39 -31.04 -35.42
C ASN A 642 -60.62 -29.71 -35.24
N ILE A 643 -60.42 -28.98 -36.35
CA ILE A 643 -59.71 -27.69 -36.38
C ILE A 643 -60.40 -26.56 -35.60
N TYR A 644 -61.66 -26.75 -35.18
CA TYR A 644 -62.45 -25.80 -34.39
C TYR A 644 -62.55 -26.20 -32.91
N GLY A 645 -61.88 -27.29 -32.51
CA GLY A 645 -61.92 -27.80 -31.13
C GLY A 645 -63.16 -28.63 -30.80
N SER A 646 -64.00 -29.00 -31.77
CA SER A 646 -65.12 -29.92 -31.53
C SER A 646 -64.62 -31.37 -31.46
N LYS A 647 -65.08 -32.11 -30.44
CA LYS A 647 -64.76 -33.54 -30.29
C LYS A 647 -65.42 -34.33 -31.44
N MET A 648 -64.64 -35.14 -32.14
CA MET A 648 -65.05 -36.00 -33.25
C MET A 648 -65.11 -37.47 -32.84
N GLN A 649 -64.27 -37.85 -31.87
CA GLN A 649 -64.20 -39.20 -31.35
C GLN A 649 -63.77 -39.19 -29.88
N ASP A 650 -64.29 -40.12 -29.09
CA ASP A 650 -63.92 -40.35 -27.70
C ASP A 650 -63.89 -41.86 -27.39
N VAL A 651 -62.76 -42.40 -26.98
CA VAL A 651 -62.59 -43.85 -26.73
C VAL A 651 -62.07 -44.04 -25.31
N TYR A 652 -62.77 -44.85 -24.52
CA TYR A 652 -62.39 -45.22 -23.16
C TYR A 652 -61.84 -46.65 -23.17
N PHE A 653 -60.76 -46.86 -22.43
CA PHE A 653 -60.07 -48.16 -22.35
C PHE A 653 -60.18 -48.77 -20.95
N GLY A 654 -60.34 -50.09 -20.91
CA GLY A 654 -60.29 -50.87 -19.68
C GLY A 654 -58.86 -51.17 -19.22
N ALA A 655 -58.73 -51.83 -18.07
CA ALA A 655 -57.43 -52.21 -17.49
C ALA A 655 -56.62 -53.20 -18.36
N ASP A 656 -57.28 -53.89 -19.30
CA ASP A 656 -56.67 -54.80 -20.27
C ASP A 656 -56.19 -54.10 -21.55
N GLY A 657 -56.35 -52.77 -21.64
CA GLY A 657 -55.97 -51.97 -22.80
C GLY A 657 -56.94 -52.04 -23.97
N LYS A 658 -58.11 -52.68 -23.82
CA LYS A 658 -59.15 -52.72 -24.86
C LYS A 658 -60.16 -51.61 -24.66
N ALA A 659 -60.76 -51.14 -25.75
CA ALA A 659 -61.85 -50.17 -25.69
C ALA A 659 -63.04 -50.79 -24.96
N THR A 660 -63.63 -50.07 -24.00
CA THR A 660 -64.87 -50.44 -23.30
C THR A 660 -66.03 -49.57 -23.75
N LYS A 661 -65.74 -48.35 -24.24
CA LYS A 661 -66.73 -47.40 -24.74
C LYS A 661 -66.12 -46.54 -25.83
N GLN A 662 -66.89 -46.24 -26.87
CA GLN A 662 -66.51 -45.30 -27.92
C GLN A 662 -67.68 -44.41 -28.28
N PHE A 663 -67.41 -43.14 -28.55
CA PHE A 663 -68.35 -42.20 -29.14
C PHE A 663 -67.77 -41.64 -30.42
N ASP A 664 -68.55 -41.64 -31.49
CA ASP A 664 -68.19 -41.01 -32.76
C ASP A 664 -69.18 -39.89 -33.05
N PHE A 665 -68.70 -38.65 -33.09
CA PHE A 665 -69.52 -37.45 -33.21
C PHE A 665 -69.50 -36.90 -34.64
N ASN A 666 -70.67 -36.56 -35.15
CA ASN A 666 -70.83 -35.83 -36.39
C ASN A 666 -70.89 -34.32 -36.14
N LEU A 667 -70.62 -33.53 -37.18
CA LEU A 667 -70.63 -32.06 -37.09
C LEU A 667 -72.02 -31.45 -36.83
N ASP A 668 -73.09 -32.18 -37.13
CA ASP A 668 -74.48 -31.75 -36.89
C ASP A 668 -74.96 -32.02 -35.45
N GLY A 669 -74.10 -32.58 -34.59
CA GLY A 669 -74.42 -32.92 -33.20
C GLY A 669 -74.97 -34.33 -33.00
N SER A 670 -75.26 -35.08 -34.08
CA SER A 670 -75.55 -36.52 -33.98
C SER A 670 -74.30 -37.31 -33.59
N TYR A 671 -74.47 -38.47 -32.96
CA TYR A 671 -73.34 -39.31 -32.57
C TYR A 671 -73.72 -40.79 -32.46
N ALA A 672 -72.73 -41.66 -32.65
CA ALA A 672 -72.81 -43.08 -32.34
C ALA A 672 -72.16 -43.34 -30.98
N SER A 673 -72.75 -44.22 -30.16
CA SER A 673 -72.20 -44.71 -28.91
C SER A 673 -72.03 -46.22 -29.01
N HIS A 674 -70.81 -46.70 -28.81
CA HIS A 674 -70.47 -48.11 -28.74
C HIS A 674 -70.08 -48.48 -27.31
N VAL A 675 -70.57 -49.63 -26.83
CA VAL A 675 -70.15 -50.25 -25.58
C VAL A 675 -69.63 -51.64 -25.93
N PHE A 676 -68.40 -51.93 -25.53
CA PHE A 676 -67.73 -53.20 -25.79
C PHE A 676 -67.61 -53.99 -24.49
N ASN A 677 -68.15 -55.20 -24.49
CA ASN A 677 -68.12 -56.07 -23.32
C ASN A 677 -66.87 -56.96 -23.34
N SER A 678 -66.45 -57.40 -22.15
CA SER A 678 -65.26 -58.25 -21.99
C SER A 678 -65.35 -59.62 -22.70
N ASP A 679 -66.57 -60.10 -22.98
CA ASP A 679 -66.82 -61.34 -23.73
C ASP A 679 -66.74 -61.17 -25.26
N GLY A 680 -66.51 -59.95 -25.74
CA GLY A 680 -66.45 -59.58 -27.16
C GLY A 680 -67.79 -59.15 -27.76
N SER A 681 -68.91 -59.27 -27.03
CA SER A 681 -70.18 -58.70 -27.48
C SER A 681 -70.14 -57.16 -27.46
N GLN A 682 -70.98 -56.52 -28.27
CA GLN A 682 -71.04 -55.06 -28.33
C GLN A 682 -72.47 -54.55 -28.46
N ILE A 683 -72.69 -53.34 -27.98
CA ILE A 683 -73.93 -52.57 -28.15
C ILE A 683 -73.56 -51.30 -28.89
N ALA A 684 -74.32 -50.94 -29.91
CA ALA A 684 -74.22 -49.67 -30.62
C ALA A 684 -75.56 -48.92 -30.51
N ALA A 685 -75.51 -47.61 -30.28
CA ALA A 685 -76.68 -46.74 -30.29
C ALA A 685 -76.40 -45.49 -31.12
N LEU A 686 -77.33 -45.12 -31.99
CA LEU A 686 -77.27 -43.90 -32.78
C LEU A 686 -78.16 -42.84 -32.13
N PHE A 687 -77.64 -41.62 -32.00
CA PHE A 687 -78.35 -40.47 -31.47
C PHE A 687 -78.43 -39.39 -32.53
N GLY A 688 -79.63 -38.84 -32.76
CA GLY A 688 -79.85 -37.72 -33.65
C GLY A 688 -79.28 -36.41 -33.08
N SER A 689 -79.34 -35.33 -33.85
CA SER A 689 -78.85 -33.99 -33.44
C SER A 689 -79.58 -33.38 -32.23
N SER A 690 -80.76 -33.89 -31.88
CA SER A 690 -81.47 -33.53 -30.63
C SER A 690 -80.92 -34.24 -29.39
N GLY A 691 -79.99 -35.19 -29.55
CA GLY A 691 -79.48 -36.06 -28.49
C GLY A 691 -80.40 -37.23 -28.14
N GLN A 692 -81.50 -37.44 -28.88
CA GLN A 692 -82.39 -38.58 -28.69
C GLN A 692 -81.92 -39.79 -29.52
N ILE A 693 -82.11 -40.99 -28.97
CA ILE A 693 -81.79 -42.24 -29.65
C ILE A 693 -82.69 -42.43 -30.88
N THR A 694 -82.09 -42.86 -31.99
CA THR A 694 -82.78 -43.18 -33.24
C THR A 694 -82.69 -44.67 -33.58
N GLU A 695 -81.60 -45.32 -33.17
CA GLU A 695 -81.34 -46.75 -33.36
C GLU A 695 -80.56 -47.31 -32.18
N TYR A 696 -80.86 -48.56 -31.81
CA TYR A 696 -80.12 -49.37 -30.86
C TYR A 696 -79.89 -50.74 -31.46
N ALA A 697 -78.65 -51.21 -31.49
CA ALA A 697 -78.30 -52.53 -32.01
C ALA A 697 -77.38 -53.29 -31.04
N ALA A 698 -77.69 -54.55 -30.80
CA ALA A 698 -76.85 -55.46 -30.03
C ALA A 698 -76.20 -56.51 -30.94
N PHE A 699 -74.95 -56.87 -30.64
CA PHE A 699 -74.18 -57.85 -31.41
C PHE A 699 -73.52 -58.84 -30.47
N ASN A 700 -73.45 -60.11 -30.90
CA ASN A 700 -72.70 -61.12 -30.17
C ASN A 700 -71.18 -61.00 -30.38
N ALA A 701 -70.40 -61.85 -29.71
CA ALA A 701 -68.93 -61.84 -29.77
C ALA A 701 -68.31 -62.11 -31.15
N LYS A 702 -69.09 -62.53 -32.14
CA LYS A 702 -68.65 -62.71 -33.54
C LYS A 702 -69.06 -61.56 -34.46
N GLY A 703 -69.67 -60.51 -33.90
CA GLY A 703 -70.17 -59.36 -34.67
C GLY A 703 -71.51 -59.61 -35.38
N PHE A 704 -72.22 -60.70 -35.06
CA PHE A 704 -73.56 -60.93 -35.60
C PHE A 704 -74.57 -60.07 -34.82
N LYS A 705 -75.37 -59.27 -35.54
CA LYS A 705 -76.44 -58.44 -34.97
C LYS A 705 -77.54 -59.35 -34.43
N THR A 706 -77.79 -59.32 -33.12
CA THR A 706 -78.82 -60.13 -32.45
C THR A 706 -80.09 -59.34 -32.18
N GLN A 707 -79.99 -58.01 -32.10
CA GLN A 707 -81.15 -57.13 -31.89
C GLN A 707 -80.96 -55.80 -32.62
N ASP A 708 -82.04 -55.22 -33.11
CA ASP A 708 -82.09 -53.88 -33.71
C ASP A 708 -83.40 -53.17 -33.37
N ILE A 709 -83.34 -51.97 -32.80
CA ILE A 709 -84.51 -51.19 -32.37
C ILE A 709 -84.43 -49.79 -32.94
N PHE A 710 -85.41 -49.41 -33.76
CA PHE A 710 -85.60 -48.07 -34.28
C PHE A 710 -86.54 -47.28 -33.38
N TYR A 711 -86.24 -46.01 -33.14
CA TYR A 711 -87.03 -45.15 -32.26
C TYR A 711 -87.70 -44.00 -33.01
N ASN A 712 -88.86 -43.58 -32.51
CA ASN A 712 -89.52 -42.36 -32.93
C ASN A 712 -88.82 -41.12 -32.33
N PRO A 713 -89.02 -39.91 -32.88
CA PRO A 713 -88.45 -38.67 -32.33
C PRO A 713 -88.87 -38.34 -30.89
N ASN A 714 -89.86 -39.03 -30.31
CA ASN A 714 -90.25 -38.89 -28.91
C ASN A 714 -89.51 -39.88 -27.97
N GLY A 715 -88.62 -40.73 -28.52
CA GLY A 715 -87.85 -41.74 -27.77
C GLY A 715 -88.58 -43.06 -27.53
N THR A 716 -89.78 -43.27 -28.07
CA THR A 716 -90.47 -44.58 -27.99
C THR A 716 -90.02 -45.50 -29.13
N ALA A 717 -89.93 -46.81 -28.88
CA ALA A 717 -89.66 -47.78 -29.93
C ALA A 717 -90.71 -47.65 -31.05
N LYS A 718 -90.24 -47.70 -32.30
CA LYS A 718 -91.03 -47.71 -33.53
C LYS A 718 -91.06 -49.11 -34.12
N GLN A 719 -89.90 -49.75 -34.15
CA GLN A 719 -89.71 -51.07 -34.71
C GLN A 719 -88.56 -51.78 -33.99
N GLU A 720 -88.69 -53.08 -33.75
CA GLU A 720 -87.65 -53.91 -33.17
C GLU A 720 -87.50 -55.19 -34.00
N PHE A 721 -86.29 -55.74 -34.01
CA PHE A 721 -85.94 -56.99 -34.65
C PHE A 721 -85.06 -57.81 -33.71
N ASP A 722 -85.44 -59.06 -33.47
CA ASP A 722 -84.65 -60.04 -32.74
C ASP A 722 -84.19 -61.12 -33.71
N PHE A 723 -82.89 -61.16 -33.99
CA PHE A 723 -82.29 -62.04 -34.99
C PHE A 723 -81.70 -63.31 -34.38
N ASN A 724 -81.98 -64.45 -35.01
CA ASN A 724 -81.39 -65.74 -34.68
C ASN A 724 -80.22 -66.06 -35.62
N LEU A 725 -79.32 -66.94 -35.17
CA LEU A 725 -78.11 -67.32 -35.92
C LEU A 725 -78.38 -68.04 -37.26
N ASP A 726 -79.58 -68.57 -37.46
CA ASP A 726 -80.01 -69.23 -38.70
C ASP A 726 -80.62 -68.26 -39.73
N ASN A 727 -80.57 -66.95 -39.45
CA ASN A 727 -81.22 -65.86 -40.20
C ASN A 727 -82.75 -65.82 -40.08
N SER A 728 -83.38 -66.60 -39.18
CA SER A 728 -84.75 -66.32 -38.76
C SER A 728 -84.78 -65.09 -37.83
N TYR A 729 -85.92 -64.41 -37.73
CA TYR A 729 -86.05 -63.25 -36.86
C TYR A 729 -87.50 -63.03 -36.40
N ALA A 730 -87.67 -62.46 -35.22
CA ALA A 730 -88.91 -61.80 -34.85
C ALA A 730 -88.80 -60.31 -35.19
N SER A 731 -89.87 -59.70 -35.68
CA SER A 731 -89.95 -58.26 -35.83
C SER A 731 -91.18 -57.73 -35.14
N HIS A 732 -91.02 -56.61 -34.45
CA HIS A 732 -92.05 -55.93 -33.69
C HIS A 732 -92.26 -54.56 -34.31
N VAL A 733 -93.51 -54.16 -34.55
CA VAL A 733 -93.87 -52.81 -35.00
C VAL A 733 -94.78 -52.18 -33.97
N PHE A 734 -94.40 -51.02 -33.45
CA PHE A 734 -95.11 -50.33 -32.39
C PHE A 734 -95.87 -49.12 -32.93
N ASN A 735 -97.18 -49.08 -32.72
CA ASN A 735 -98.05 -47.98 -33.09
C ASN A 735 -98.93 -47.56 -31.91
N GLY A 736 -98.43 -46.62 -31.09
CA GLY A 736 -99.11 -46.19 -29.87
C GLY A 736 -99.17 -47.33 -28.84
N ALA A 737 -100.38 -47.79 -28.51
CA ALA A 737 -100.60 -48.92 -27.59
C ALA A 737 -100.67 -50.28 -28.31
N GLN A 738 -100.49 -50.31 -29.63
CA GLN A 738 -100.48 -51.53 -30.43
C GLN A 738 -99.06 -52.00 -30.70
N GLU A 739 -98.85 -53.31 -30.62
CA GLU A 739 -97.61 -54.00 -30.99
C GLU A 739 -97.96 -55.13 -31.96
N LEU A 740 -97.32 -55.14 -33.12
CA LEU A 740 -97.46 -56.17 -34.14
C LEU A 740 -96.17 -56.98 -34.17
N VAL A 741 -96.22 -58.27 -33.88
CA VAL A 741 -95.07 -59.17 -33.86
C VAL A 741 -95.17 -60.16 -35.02
N GLY A 742 -94.20 -60.21 -35.91
CA GLY A 742 -94.10 -61.23 -36.95
C GLY A 742 -92.85 -62.08 -36.74
N VAL A 743 -92.99 -63.40 -36.75
CA VAL A 743 -91.88 -64.37 -36.71
C VAL A 743 -91.62 -64.87 -38.12
N PHE A 744 -90.42 -64.62 -38.63
CA PHE A 744 -90.01 -64.92 -39.99
C PHE A 744 -88.96 -66.03 -40.01
N GLY A 745 -89.11 -66.98 -40.94
CA GLY A 745 -88.08 -67.98 -41.22
C GLY A 745 -86.90 -67.39 -41.99
N ALA A 746 -85.84 -68.19 -42.16
CA ALA A 746 -84.64 -67.81 -42.91
C ALA A 746 -84.89 -67.47 -44.40
N ASN A 747 -86.08 -67.81 -44.93
CA ASN A 747 -86.56 -67.45 -46.26
C ASN A 747 -87.29 -66.09 -46.30
N ASN A 748 -87.28 -65.32 -45.20
CA ASN A 748 -88.02 -64.06 -45.01
C ASN A 748 -89.54 -64.20 -45.16
N VAL A 749 -90.06 -65.40 -44.91
CA VAL A 749 -91.51 -65.67 -44.92
C VAL A 749 -91.99 -65.71 -43.49
N ILE A 750 -93.06 -64.97 -43.20
CA ILE A 750 -93.73 -65.01 -41.90
C ILE A 750 -94.32 -66.41 -41.68
N HIS A 751 -94.15 -66.95 -40.48
CA HIS A 751 -94.74 -68.22 -40.05
C HIS A 751 -95.74 -68.02 -38.90
N ASP A 752 -95.56 -66.94 -38.16
CA ASP A 752 -96.33 -66.64 -36.96
C ASP A 752 -96.51 -65.13 -36.83
N PHE A 753 -97.70 -64.67 -36.48
CA PHE A 753 -98.03 -63.25 -36.35
C PHE A 753 -98.88 -63.01 -35.12
N TYR A 754 -98.54 -62.01 -34.33
CA TYR A 754 -99.28 -61.61 -33.14
C TYR A 754 -99.62 -60.12 -33.23
N GLN A 755 -100.82 -59.75 -32.82
CA GLN A 755 -101.15 -58.35 -32.55
C GLN A 755 -101.56 -58.20 -31.10
N PHE A 756 -100.86 -57.33 -30.37
CA PHE A 756 -101.22 -56.91 -29.02
C PHE A 756 -101.81 -55.50 -29.04
N THR A 757 -102.83 -55.26 -28.22
CA THR A 757 -103.36 -53.93 -27.92
C THR A 757 -103.40 -53.74 -26.41
N SER A 758 -102.64 -52.78 -25.87
CA SER A 758 -102.52 -52.54 -24.41
C SER A 758 -102.16 -53.82 -23.63
N ASN A 759 -101.20 -54.59 -24.14
CA ASN A 759 -100.71 -55.89 -23.60
C ASN A 759 -101.71 -57.06 -23.67
N SER A 760 -102.88 -56.89 -24.29
CA SER A 760 -103.81 -58.00 -24.59
C SER A 760 -103.59 -58.48 -26.03
N LEU A 761 -103.39 -59.79 -26.22
CA LEU A 761 -103.37 -60.41 -27.55
C LEU A 761 -104.75 -60.26 -28.20
N THR A 762 -104.81 -59.65 -29.38
CA THR A 762 -106.05 -59.39 -30.13
C THR A 762 -106.15 -60.22 -31.40
N GLU A 763 -105.02 -60.66 -31.95
CA GLU A 763 -104.94 -61.49 -33.16
C GLU A 763 -103.70 -62.38 -33.10
N HIS A 764 -103.81 -63.61 -33.60
CA HIS A 764 -102.70 -64.54 -33.74
C HIS A 764 -102.89 -65.37 -35.02
N ASP A 765 -102.01 -65.22 -36.00
CA ASP A 765 -102.12 -65.90 -37.29
C ASP A 765 -100.91 -66.77 -37.58
N PHE A 766 -101.16 -67.95 -38.15
CA PHE A 766 -100.11 -68.89 -38.56
C PHE A 766 -100.05 -68.99 -40.08
N PHE A 767 -98.84 -69.16 -40.61
CA PHE A 767 -98.57 -69.19 -42.04
C PHE A 767 -97.71 -70.39 -42.42
N ASP A 768 -97.94 -70.92 -43.62
CA ASP A 768 -97.09 -71.99 -44.16
C ASP A 768 -95.75 -71.48 -44.72
N TYR A 769 -94.94 -72.40 -45.24
CA TYR A 769 -93.63 -72.10 -45.83
C TYR A 769 -93.68 -71.10 -47.02
N PHE A 770 -94.85 -70.89 -47.63
CA PHE A 770 -95.05 -69.99 -48.76
C PHE A 770 -95.69 -68.65 -48.34
N GLY A 771 -95.91 -68.42 -47.04
CA GLY A 771 -96.51 -67.20 -46.51
C GLY A 771 -98.02 -67.15 -46.66
N ARG A 772 -98.65 -68.33 -46.84
CA ARG A 772 -100.10 -68.44 -46.91
C ARG A 772 -100.65 -68.71 -45.52
N GLN A 773 -101.62 -67.92 -45.07
CA GLN A 773 -102.24 -68.05 -43.76
C GLN A 773 -102.95 -69.40 -43.65
N ILE A 774 -102.54 -70.26 -42.73
CA ILE A 774 -103.13 -71.59 -42.50
C ILE A 774 -104.03 -71.62 -41.27
N GLU A 775 -103.89 -70.65 -40.37
CA GLU A 775 -104.76 -70.48 -39.20
C GLU A 775 -104.83 -69.01 -38.78
N ALA A 776 -105.97 -68.58 -38.27
CA ALA A 776 -106.25 -67.22 -37.82
C ALA A 776 -107.09 -67.22 -36.55
N ASP A 777 -106.50 -66.86 -35.43
CA ASP A 777 -107.10 -66.88 -34.11
C ASP A 777 -107.60 -65.48 -33.74
N ARG A 778 -108.84 -65.41 -33.25
CA ARG A 778 -109.52 -64.15 -32.89
C ARG A 778 -109.70 -64.07 -31.40
N TYR A 779 -109.32 -62.95 -30.81
CA TYR A 779 -109.42 -62.73 -29.36
C TYR A 779 -110.36 -61.58 -29.03
N ASN A 780 -110.91 -61.59 -27.81
CA ASN A 780 -111.63 -60.43 -27.28
C ASN A 780 -110.66 -59.38 -26.72
N SER A 781 -111.19 -58.22 -26.32
CA SER A 781 -110.40 -57.13 -25.72
C SER A 781 -109.67 -57.48 -24.41
N GLY A 782 -110.02 -58.61 -23.77
CA GLY A 782 -109.35 -59.14 -22.58
C GLY A 782 -108.30 -60.21 -22.89
N GLY A 783 -108.00 -60.48 -24.16
CA GLY A 783 -107.00 -61.47 -24.57
C GLY A 783 -107.47 -62.93 -24.54
N SER A 784 -108.79 -63.19 -24.45
CA SER A 784 -109.33 -64.56 -24.50
C SER A 784 -109.73 -64.95 -25.92
N LEU A 785 -109.40 -66.17 -26.34
CA LEU A 785 -109.78 -66.72 -27.64
C LEU A 785 -111.31 -66.74 -27.78
N THR A 786 -111.82 -66.19 -28.88
CA THR A 786 -113.25 -66.13 -29.23
C THR A 786 -113.60 -67.03 -30.41
N GLY A 787 -112.60 -67.55 -31.11
CA GLY A 787 -112.73 -68.48 -32.22
C GLY A 787 -111.48 -68.43 -33.09
N PHE A 788 -111.34 -69.39 -34.00
CA PHE A 788 -110.21 -69.43 -34.93
C PHE A 788 -110.66 -69.90 -36.30
N THR A 789 -109.84 -69.72 -37.32
CA THR A 789 -110.16 -70.12 -38.70
C THR A 789 -108.98 -70.84 -39.32
N LYS A 790 -109.16 -72.07 -39.79
CA LYS A 790 -108.12 -72.83 -40.50
C LYS A 790 -108.31 -72.75 -42.00
N PHE A 791 -107.21 -72.62 -42.74
CA PHE A 791 -107.22 -72.55 -44.20
C PHE A 791 -106.55 -73.77 -44.81
N ALA A 792 -107.17 -74.30 -45.87
CA ALA A 792 -106.63 -75.42 -46.64
C ALA A 792 -106.58 -75.05 -48.12
N TYR A 793 -105.38 -74.96 -48.67
CA TYR A 793 -105.13 -74.53 -50.04
C TYR A 793 -105.14 -75.71 -51.02
N ASN A 794 -105.82 -75.56 -52.14
CA ASN A 794 -105.89 -76.54 -53.22
C ASN A 794 -104.83 -76.24 -54.29
N ASN A 795 -104.48 -77.25 -55.09
CA ASN A 795 -103.52 -77.12 -56.19
C ASN A 795 -104.02 -76.23 -57.34
N ASP A 796 -105.32 -75.97 -57.43
CA ASP A 796 -105.94 -75.11 -58.44
C ASP A 796 -105.91 -73.61 -58.05
N GLY A 797 -105.27 -73.28 -56.92
CA GLY A 797 -105.20 -71.92 -56.37
C GLY A 797 -106.39 -71.51 -55.52
N SER A 798 -107.47 -72.30 -55.46
CA SER A 798 -108.58 -72.06 -54.53
C SER A 798 -108.22 -72.50 -53.10
N TYR A 799 -108.92 -71.98 -52.09
CA TYR A 799 -108.72 -72.42 -50.70
C TYR A 799 -110.03 -72.51 -49.93
N TRP A 800 -110.05 -73.35 -48.92
CA TRP A 800 -111.11 -73.44 -47.93
C TRP A 800 -110.73 -72.64 -46.69
N SER A 801 -111.69 -71.95 -46.10
CA SER A 801 -111.62 -71.27 -44.81
C SER A 801 -112.64 -71.91 -43.88
N ASN A 802 -112.19 -72.51 -42.79
CA ASN A 802 -112.99 -73.25 -41.83
C ASN A 802 -112.96 -72.49 -40.50
N SER A 803 -114.05 -71.82 -40.14
CA SER A 803 -114.17 -71.11 -38.85
C SER A 803 -114.64 -72.04 -37.74
N TYR A 804 -114.05 -71.89 -36.57
CA TYR A 804 -114.29 -72.66 -35.37
C TYR A 804 -114.61 -71.75 -34.19
N ASP A 805 -115.41 -72.24 -33.25
CA ASP A 805 -115.59 -71.61 -31.94
C ASP A 805 -114.33 -71.81 -31.06
N PRO A 806 -114.21 -71.15 -29.89
CA PRO A 806 -113.02 -71.28 -29.03
C PRO A 806 -112.80 -72.70 -28.48
N THR A 807 -113.82 -73.55 -28.52
CA THR A 807 -113.76 -74.95 -28.05
C THR A 807 -113.38 -75.93 -29.15
N GLY A 808 -113.21 -75.45 -30.39
CA GLY A 808 -112.78 -76.24 -31.55
C GLY A 808 -113.92 -76.82 -32.39
N HIS A 809 -115.17 -76.40 -32.21
CA HIS A 809 -116.27 -76.83 -33.08
C HIS A 809 -116.35 -75.99 -34.35
N LEU A 810 -116.48 -76.64 -35.52
CA LEU A 810 -116.62 -75.96 -36.82
C LEU A 810 -117.98 -75.24 -36.90
N THR A 811 -117.95 -73.93 -37.09
CA THR A 811 -119.14 -73.06 -37.17
C THR A 811 -119.48 -72.63 -38.59
N ALA A 812 -118.47 -72.47 -39.44
CA ALA A 812 -118.65 -72.12 -40.86
C ALA A 812 -117.51 -72.65 -41.72
N GLN A 813 -117.81 -72.92 -42.99
CA GLN A 813 -116.81 -73.28 -44.00
C GLN A 813 -117.09 -72.51 -45.29
N SER A 814 -116.08 -71.88 -45.88
CA SER A 814 -116.21 -71.12 -47.13
C SER A 814 -115.06 -71.45 -48.08
N LYS A 815 -115.37 -71.66 -49.37
CA LYS A 815 -114.38 -71.81 -50.45
C LYS A 815 -114.19 -70.47 -51.15
N TYR A 816 -112.94 -70.12 -51.39
CA TYR A 816 -112.54 -68.91 -52.10
C TYR A 816 -111.64 -69.28 -53.28
N SER A 817 -111.62 -68.45 -54.33
CA SER A 817 -110.61 -68.50 -55.38
C SER A 817 -109.28 -67.92 -54.89
N GLY A 818 -108.21 -68.09 -55.66
CA GLY A 818 -106.87 -67.61 -55.29
C GLY A 818 -106.73 -66.09 -55.13
N ASP A 819 -107.67 -65.32 -55.69
CA ASP A 819 -107.81 -63.87 -55.53
C ASP A 819 -108.81 -63.46 -54.43
N GLY A 820 -109.31 -64.42 -53.64
CA GLY A 820 -110.18 -64.16 -52.49
C GLY A 820 -111.67 -64.00 -52.84
N LEU A 821 -112.10 -64.30 -54.06
CA LEU A 821 -113.52 -64.30 -54.42
C LEU A 821 -114.21 -65.51 -53.77
N LEU A 822 -115.31 -65.27 -53.06
CA LEU A 822 -116.11 -66.35 -52.47
C LEU A 822 -116.76 -67.21 -53.57
N LEU A 823 -116.34 -68.47 -53.68
CA LEU A 823 -116.87 -69.44 -54.63
C LEU A 823 -118.01 -70.27 -54.04
N GLN A 824 -117.95 -70.53 -52.73
CA GLN A 824 -118.91 -71.36 -52.03
C GLN A 824 -118.93 -71.00 -50.54
N ASN A 825 -120.10 -70.94 -49.91
CA ASN A 825 -120.23 -70.72 -48.46
C ASN A 825 -121.20 -71.73 -47.88
N ASN A 826 -120.72 -72.50 -46.90
CA ASN A 826 -121.46 -73.49 -46.14
C ASN A 826 -121.44 -73.05 -44.66
N ALA A 827 -122.43 -72.26 -44.24
CA ALA A 827 -122.66 -72.01 -42.83
C ALA A 827 -123.25 -73.28 -42.19
N VAL A 828 -122.64 -73.80 -41.12
CA VAL A 828 -123.07 -75.05 -40.48
C VAL A 828 -124.07 -74.76 -39.34
N TYR A 829 -124.05 -73.54 -38.77
CA TYR A 829 -125.04 -73.06 -37.78
C TYR A 829 -125.46 -71.60 -38.04
N GLU A 830 -126.76 -71.35 -38.15
CA GLU A 830 -127.35 -70.00 -38.17
C GLU A 830 -127.31 -69.37 -36.76
N GLY A 831 -126.20 -68.69 -36.48
CA GLY A 831 -126.10 -67.66 -35.45
C GLY A 831 -125.38 -66.48 -36.08
N GLY A 832 -126.12 -65.41 -36.37
CA GLY A 832 -125.69 -64.35 -37.27
C GLY A 832 -124.36 -63.70 -36.90
N HIS A 833 -123.32 -64.00 -37.67
CA HIS A 833 -122.20 -63.10 -37.95
C HIS A 833 -121.83 -63.27 -39.43
N SER A 834 -122.37 -62.37 -40.26
CA SER A 834 -121.91 -62.19 -41.63
C SER A 834 -120.40 -61.96 -41.63
N GLY A 835 -119.71 -62.75 -42.46
CA GLY A 835 -118.27 -62.82 -42.56
C GLY A 835 -117.60 -61.46 -42.57
N GLY A 836 -116.56 -61.33 -41.75
CA GLY A 836 -115.57 -60.29 -41.89
C GLY A 836 -115.02 -60.33 -43.31
N TYR A 837 -114.96 -59.15 -43.91
CA TYR A 837 -114.28 -58.92 -45.17
C TYR A 837 -112.88 -59.52 -45.12
N PHE A 838 -112.45 -60.11 -46.24
CA PHE A 838 -111.05 -60.12 -46.61
C PHE A 838 -110.63 -58.65 -46.66
N VAL A 839 -110.13 -58.14 -45.54
CA VAL A 839 -109.27 -56.97 -45.60
C VAL A 839 -108.02 -57.53 -46.23
N ASN A 840 -107.69 -57.06 -47.44
CA ASN A 840 -106.31 -57.11 -47.90
C ASN A 840 -105.50 -56.57 -46.73
N ALA A 841 -104.86 -57.45 -45.96
CA ALA A 841 -103.74 -57.05 -45.16
C ALA A 841 -102.76 -56.51 -46.19
N GLN A 842 -102.80 -55.19 -46.42
CA GLN A 842 -101.58 -54.49 -46.73
C GLN A 842 -100.67 -54.92 -45.60
N LEU A 843 -99.79 -55.90 -45.88
CA LEU A 843 -98.67 -56.19 -45.02
C LEU A 843 -98.03 -54.82 -44.79
N VAL A 844 -98.18 -54.31 -43.58
CA VAL A 844 -97.55 -53.07 -43.10
C VAL A 844 -96.03 -53.25 -43.03
N TRP A 845 -95.55 -54.44 -43.41
CA TRP A 845 -94.18 -54.80 -43.67
C TRP A 845 -93.73 -54.24 -45.02
N SER A 846 -93.47 -52.94 -45.08
CA SER A 846 -92.59 -52.40 -46.12
C SER A 846 -91.17 -52.91 -45.84
N ILE A 847 -90.84 -54.08 -46.38
CA ILE A 847 -89.46 -54.61 -46.37
C ILE A 847 -88.74 -53.96 -47.56
N GLN A 848 -87.94 -52.93 -47.27
CA GLN A 848 -86.76 -52.64 -48.06
C GLN A 848 -85.57 -53.16 -47.26
N MET A 849 -84.96 -54.25 -47.74
CA MET A 849 -83.56 -54.53 -47.43
C MET A 849 -82.66 -53.65 -48.28
#